data_AF-A0A6C0CZL9-F1
#
_entry.id   AF-A0A6C0CZL9-F1
#
_cell.length_a   1.000
_cell.length_b   1.000
_cell.length_c   1.000
_cell.angle_alpha   90.00
_cell.angle_beta   90.00
_cell.angle_gamma   90.00
#
_symmetry.space_group_name_H-M   'P 1'
#
loop_
_entity.id
_entity.type
_entity.pdbx_description
1 polymer ?
#
loop_
_entity_poly.entity_id
_entity_poly.type
_entity_poly.pdbx_seq_one_letter_code
_entity_poly.pdbx_strand_id
1 'polypeptide(L)'
;MTTTSIFEYKQNIFDSKEECLQSLTHRKQTNVRYKNFNHNVFHAGDEEQFYQYSRIENKRENNISDVSLENNIFKNEKINYWSGYNNLNAVDVNNTFRYIFNKFKKGIFVKIVDNKLTVFLPFSKANFTNEWSNQIKVDPSKYGSVKDFISHICSLDNKQFNPIRVNAHINKWYANNCLVRYEYPISENETNVSIFKHLLETLCAERKVPDVEFFVNKRDFPLLTKNGTEPYNNIWNSTTKRLISHHYDRYLPILSMAGNERYADIKIPTPEDWARVQNYEDKWFAPSCRQYVYNFDKVSWDQKIPTAVFRGGTTGKGVTIENNIRLKLAYLSTITEPDENGVKYIDAGITNWNIRPRKIEGEMYLQTIEIDKLPFGLVPKLTPEEQSAYKYIINVEGHVCAFRLSLELSMGCVILLVQSEWKMWYSHMLKPNKHYIPIQKDLSDLVEKIKWCRENDAKCKKIAENAKEFHAKYLQKDGVLDYMQRILVDIQTNASSYLYNSIAPIDNQIMCEYNTICTNYPATQKTVMDINTIPMTNGRTYGLLKSIEYLVNFVNKNSDFEIVATEDKDEIFRNKLGVIRKFNLANYTFAVKTTSSTQKRKEHIHETFISLHCLNKLSRYIPNFAYIFGFYEKGDTINVITEYIGGITMYDYIKSDKFCLQEYILIIIQLALAIKVAQIKCGFIHYDLTPWNIIIQKIQNPVHFDYAINHDQIYRIKTNIIPVIIDFGKSHVIYNNEHHGFINMYKSSSIQDIVTLVVTSLTQILGEKHLNLTDIHTVLNISNFLTNTQYQRKTFKNIKELRSFLNMSHKYTELISQDKYELELRDPLDFINYINTNIDHKFALLLSVTSSYNSIMNTCNAKQIFHYILASSLESRLETFTDVFKSINHIPVNQENEILWYKSIHYLENIIESTKNNLLVFLKINNIDNKPYQKLYLESIHYLDKLYNDKPVFKNNPDILNFDLAKYRKIKYSDETFLEPDKVLSLLKSIDYNNFKVPDFIVLDNIYDISLYRGKYKLANKNIVFNQINIPKIKEYVADFISLKRVAEVIYKSDAAMVETYIHNEKYIKYKNAYNEIFKYL
;
A
#
# COMPACT_ATOMS: atom_id res chain seq x y z
N MET A 1 14.37 22.16 1.24
CA MET A 1 14.44 20.92 0.44
C MET A 1 13.21 20.09 0.79
N THR A 2 12.54 19.51 -0.21
CA THR A 2 11.35 18.66 0.00
C THR A 2 11.73 17.23 0.37
N THR A 3 10.78 16.43 0.87
CA THR A 3 10.97 14.99 1.19
C THR A 3 11.47 14.14 0.02
N THR A 4 11.26 14.59 -1.21
CA THR A 4 11.66 13.89 -2.45
C THR A 4 12.81 14.55 -3.18
N SER A 5 13.40 15.62 -2.64
CA SER A 5 14.49 16.37 -3.27
C SER A 5 15.72 15.52 -3.60
N ILE A 6 16.00 14.48 -2.80
CA ILE A 6 17.09 13.52 -3.05
C ILE A 6 16.95 12.73 -4.35
N PHE A 7 15.73 12.65 -4.91
CA PHE A 7 15.44 11.97 -6.16
C PHE A 7 15.45 12.92 -7.37
N GLU A 8 15.56 14.22 -7.14
CA GLU A 8 15.57 15.21 -8.22
C GLU A 8 16.94 15.21 -8.89
N TYR A 9 16.95 14.75 -10.15
CA TYR A 9 18.18 14.54 -10.91
C TYR A 9 18.50 15.70 -11.88
N LYS A 10 17.57 16.66 -12.06
CA LYS A 10 17.65 17.70 -13.08
C LYS A 10 17.01 19.02 -12.67
N GLN A 11 17.57 20.10 -13.22
CA GLN A 11 16.90 21.40 -13.34
C GLN A 11 15.64 21.23 -14.21
N ASN A 12 14.49 21.68 -13.71
CA ASN A 12 13.19 21.55 -14.40
C ASN A 12 12.70 22.89 -14.98
N ILE A 13 13.55 23.91 -14.87
CA ILE A 13 13.33 25.30 -15.23
C ILE A 13 14.64 25.77 -15.86
N PHE A 14 14.55 26.48 -16.97
CA PHE A 14 15.71 26.83 -17.78
C PHE A 14 15.73 28.33 -18.04
N ASP A 15 16.93 28.89 -18.07
CA ASP A 15 17.16 30.32 -18.27
C ASP A 15 17.22 30.69 -19.77
N SER A 16 17.16 29.68 -20.64
CA SER A 16 16.98 29.84 -22.08
C SER A 16 16.10 28.73 -22.67
N LYS A 17 15.53 29.03 -23.84
CA LYS A 17 14.73 28.06 -24.60
C LYS A 17 15.59 26.92 -25.12
N GLU A 18 16.82 27.20 -25.52
CA GLU A 18 17.80 26.25 -26.05
C GLU A 18 18.14 25.20 -24.98
N GLU A 19 18.46 25.62 -23.76
CA GLU A 19 18.69 24.72 -22.62
C GLU A 19 17.45 23.85 -22.34
N CYS A 20 16.26 24.46 -22.35
CA CYS A 20 15.01 23.73 -22.15
C CYS A 20 14.84 22.61 -23.18
N LEU A 21 15.10 22.89 -24.46
CA LEU A 21 14.98 21.92 -25.56
C LEU A 21 16.05 20.82 -25.48
N GLN A 22 17.30 21.17 -25.14
CA GLN A 22 18.38 20.19 -24.95
C GLN A 22 18.08 19.24 -23.79
N SER A 23 17.33 19.70 -22.78
CA SER A 23 16.99 18.88 -21.61
C SER A 23 16.10 17.67 -21.95
N LEU A 24 15.39 17.71 -23.09
CA LEU A 24 14.41 16.70 -23.51
C LEU A 24 15.03 15.37 -23.96
N THR A 25 16.31 15.35 -24.34
CA THR A 25 17.00 14.16 -24.89
C THR A 25 17.47 13.18 -23.82
N HIS A 26 17.57 13.61 -22.56
CA HIS A 26 18.11 12.82 -21.47
C HIS A 26 17.05 12.58 -20.38
N ARG A 27 16.27 11.50 -20.43
CA ARG A 27 15.33 11.14 -19.35
C ARG A 27 15.91 10.01 -18.50
N LYS A 28 15.94 10.19 -17.17
CA LYS A 28 16.34 9.15 -16.21
C LYS A 28 15.12 8.69 -15.43
N GLN A 29 15.08 7.41 -15.09
CA GLN A 29 14.03 6.84 -14.26
C GLN A 29 14.25 7.30 -12.80
N THR A 30 13.37 8.15 -12.27
CA THR A 30 13.43 8.64 -10.88
C THR A 30 12.82 7.67 -9.87
N ASN A 31 11.86 6.84 -10.30
CA ASN A 31 11.30 5.79 -9.47
C ASN A 31 11.74 4.41 -9.96
N VAL A 32 12.76 3.84 -9.31
CA VAL A 32 13.36 2.54 -9.68
C VAL A 32 12.42 1.34 -9.50
N ARG A 33 11.33 1.48 -8.72
CA ARG A 33 10.34 0.41 -8.47
C ARG A 33 9.51 0.13 -9.73
N TYR A 34 9.27 1.13 -10.58
CA TYR A 34 8.40 1.03 -11.75
C TYR A 34 9.08 1.51 -13.03
N LYS A 35 9.44 0.55 -13.90
CA LYS A 35 10.19 0.80 -15.16
C LYS A 35 9.57 1.84 -16.10
N ASN A 36 8.26 2.06 -16.03
CA ASN A 36 7.54 2.99 -16.91
C ASN A 36 7.44 4.43 -16.34
N PHE A 37 8.00 4.71 -15.16
CA PHE A 37 8.05 6.06 -14.59
C PHE A 37 9.34 6.78 -15.01
N ASN A 38 9.30 7.31 -16.24
CA ASN A 38 10.36 8.13 -16.81
C ASN A 38 10.03 9.60 -16.59
N HIS A 39 10.34 10.05 -15.39
CA HIS A 39 9.95 11.32 -14.80
C HIS A 39 11.18 12.07 -14.28
N ASN A 40 11.25 13.39 -14.38
CA ASN A 40 12.23 14.29 -13.78
C ASN A 40 12.00 14.53 -12.28
N VAL A 41 10.74 14.42 -11.82
CA VAL A 41 10.37 14.52 -10.40
C VAL A 41 9.89 13.15 -9.94
N PHE A 42 10.27 12.72 -8.74
CA PHE A 42 9.80 11.45 -8.19
C PHE A 42 8.27 11.41 -8.13
N HIS A 43 7.69 10.31 -8.64
CA HIS A 43 6.26 10.03 -8.52
C HIS A 43 6.06 8.77 -7.68
N ALA A 44 5.26 8.84 -6.61
CA ALA A 44 4.83 7.65 -5.87
C ALA A 44 3.93 6.76 -6.74
N GLY A 45 4.25 5.47 -6.79
CA GLY A 45 3.58 4.49 -7.65
C GLY A 45 2.55 3.58 -6.97
N ASP A 46 2.59 3.55 -5.64
CA ASP A 46 1.79 2.76 -4.71
C ASP A 46 1.56 3.56 -3.41
N GLU A 47 0.70 3.04 -2.53
CA GLU A 47 0.38 3.70 -1.25
C GLU A 47 1.59 3.73 -0.30
N GLU A 48 2.45 2.70 -0.34
CA GLU A 48 3.67 2.62 0.49
C GLU A 48 4.62 3.79 0.22
N GLN A 49 4.95 4.03 -1.06
CA GLN A 49 5.76 5.18 -1.48
C GLN A 49 5.07 6.49 -1.13
N PHE A 50 3.73 6.57 -1.21
CA PHE A 50 3.02 7.77 -0.80
C PHE A 50 3.19 8.05 0.70
N TYR A 51 2.96 7.08 1.57
CA TYR A 51 3.10 7.27 3.03
C TYR A 51 4.55 7.53 3.45
N GLN A 52 5.51 6.89 2.78
CA GLN A 52 6.93 7.10 3.04
C GLN A 52 7.36 8.55 2.79
N TYR A 53 6.87 9.18 1.72
CA TYR A 53 7.34 10.51 1.31
C TYR A 53 6.35 11.65 1.61
N SER A 54 5.13 11.34 2.06
CA SER A 54 4.13 12.35 2.45
C SER A 54 4.26 12.80 3.91
N ARG A 55 4.88 11.98 4.78
CA ARG A 55 5.08 12.29 6.20
C ARG A 55 6.41 13.01 6.43
N ILE A 56 6.36 14.05 7.26
CA ILE A 56 7.54 14.71 7.84
C ILE A 56 7.36 14.55 9.36
N GLU A 57 8.44 14.24 10.07
CA GLU A 57 8.46 14.27 11.54
C GLU A 57 7.89 15.61 12.02
N ASN A 58 6.93 15.59 12.95
CA ASN A 58 6.20 16.77 13.42
C ASN A 58 7.10 17.72 14.24
N LYS A 59 8.09 18.34 13.60
CA LYS A 59 8.82 19.48 14.16
C LYS A 59 8.18 20.74 13.59
N ARG A 60 6.99 21.09 14.08
CA ARG A 60 6.39 22.41 13.85
C ARG A 60 6.96 23.33 14.92
N GLU A 61 8.06 24.01 14.61
CA GLU A 61 8.68 24.95 15.56
C GLU A 61 7.90 26.27 15.62
N ASN A 62 7.25 26.70 14.53
CA ASN A 62 6.49 27.95 14.48
C ASN A 62 5.24 27.82 13.60
N ASN A 63 4.14 27.26 14.11
CA ASN A 63 2.89 27.14 13.35
C ASN A 63 2.41 28.53 12.86
N ILE A 64 2.61 28.83 11.57
CA ILE A 64 2.15 30.08 10.98
C ILE A 64 0.66 29.90 10.67
N SER A 65 -0.18 30.28 11.63
CA SER A 65 -1.63 30.26 11.44
C SER A 65 -2.20 31.61 11.00
N ASP A 66 -1.62 32.71 11.49
CA ASP A 66 -2.14 34.06 11.27
C ASP A 66 -1.28 34.80 10.25
N VAL A 67 -1.71 34.74 9.00
CA VAL A 67 -1.09 35.47 7.89
C VAL A 67 -1.93 36.70 7.56
N SER A 68 -1.35 37.89 7.71
CA SER A 68 -2.00 39.14 7.30
C SER A 68 -2.12 39.22 5.78
N LEU A 69 -3.32 39.61 5.31
CA LEU A 69 -3.63 39.86 3.90
C LEU A 69 -3.75 41.37 3.58
N GLU A 70 -3.24 42.27 4.43
CA GLU A 70 -3.43 43.73 4.25
C GLU A 70 -2.96 44.26 2.89
N ASN A 71 -1.84 43.75 2.40
CA ASN A 71 -1.22 44.09 1.11
C ASN A 71 -1.69 43.21 -0.05
N ASN A 72 -2.57 42.23 0.20
CA ASN A 72 -3.06 41.31 -0.82
C ASN A 72 -4.19 41.94 -1.62
N ILE A 73 -4.10 41.94 -2.96
CA ILE A 73 -5.11 42.57 -3.81
C ILE A 73 -6.48 41.88 -3.78
N PHE A 74 -6.56 40.63 -3.30
CA PHE A 74 -7.78 39.83 -3.14
C PHE A 74 -8.27 39.76 -1.69
N LYS A 75 -7.80 40.64 -0.79
CA LYS A 75 -8.20 40.62 0.65
C LYS A 75 -9.71 40.73 0.90
N ASN A 76 -10.46 41.32 -0.03
CA ASN A 76 -11.91 41.45 0.07
C ASN A 76 -12.69 40.36 -0.70
N GLU A 77 -12.02 39.53 -1.50
CA GLU A 77 -12.68 38.47 -2.26
C GLU A 77 -13.00 37.28 -1.36
N LYS A 78 -14.26 36.86 -1.32
CA LYS A 78 -14.66 35.66 -0.56
C LYS A 78 -14.75 34.47 -1.49
N ILE A 79 -13.90 33.48 -1.28
CA ILE A 79 -14.00 32.20 -1.99
C ILE A 79 -14.99 31.32 -1.22
N ASN A 80 -16.03 30.83 -1.90
CA ASN A 80 -17.02 29.96 -1.27
C ASN A 80 -16.49 28.51 -1.22
N TYR A 81 -16.27 28.00 -0.01
CA TYR A 81 -15.76 26.65 0.22
C TYR A 81 -16.90 25.65 0.45
N TRP A 82 -16.67 24.40 0.04
CA TRP A 82 -17.56 23.31 0.38
C TRP A 82 -17.39 22.96 1.86
N SER A 83 -18.50 22.85 2.59
CA SER A 83 -18.49 22.56 4.04
C SER A 83 -17.85 21.22 4.40
N GLY A 84 -17.72 20.29 3.45
CA GLY A 84 -16.98 19.04 3.64
C GLY A 84 -15.47 19.21 3.83
N TYR A 85 -14.95 20.43 3.69
CA TYR A 85 -13.56 20.80 4.02
C TYR A 85 -13.39 21.35 5.44
N ASN A 86 -14.45 21.39 6.25
CA ASN A 86 -14.36 21.87 7.62
C ASN A 86 -14.00 20.73 8.59
N ASN A 87 -13.32 21.05 9.70
CA ASN A 87 -13.01 20.12 10.78
C ASN A 87 -12.23 18.86 10.33
N LEU A 88 -11.24 19.04 9.46
CA LEU A 88 -10.45 17.94 8.89
C LEU A 88 -9.50 17.31 9.92
N ASN A 89 -9.09 16.07 9.70
CA ASN A 89 -8.04 15.42 10.49
C ASN A 89 -7.00 14.73 9.58
N ALA A 90 -5.96 14.16 10.19
CA ALA A 90 -4.89 13.51 9.44
C ALA A 90 -5.35 12.28 8.64
N VAL A 91 -6.45 11.62 9.00
CA VAL A 91 -7.03 10.50 8.21
C VAL A 91 -7.60 11.00 6.89
N ASP A 92 -8.13 12.23 6.86
CA ASP A 92 -8.73 12.81 5.65
C ASP A 92 -7.71 13.00 4.52
N VAL A 93 -6.41 13.14 4.85
CA VAL A 93 -5.30 13.12 3.88
C VAL A 93 -5.23 11.77 3.17
N ASN A 94 -5.30 10.68 3.93
CA ASN A 94 -5.23 9.32 3.39
C ASN A 94 -6.48 8.98 2.57
N ASN A 95 -7.67 9.39 3.05
CA ASN A 95 -8.94 9.25 2.34
C ASN A 95 -8.88 9.92 0.96
N THR A 96 -8.39 11.17 0.92
CA THR A 96 -8.31 11.95 -0.31
C THR A 96 -7.26 11.41 -1.27
N PHE A 97 -6.11 10.99 -0.75
CA PHE A 97 -5.11 10.28 -1.55
C PHE A 97 -5.71 9.03 -2.18
N ARG A 98 -6.31 8.12 -1.39
CA ARG A 98 -6.93 6.88 -1.90
C ARG A 98 -8.02 7.17 -2.92
N TYR A 99 -8.84 8.19 -2.71
CA TYR A 99 -9.83 8.65 -3.67
C TYR A 99 -9.21 9.02 -5.02
N ILE A 100 -8.22 9.93 -5.04
CA ILE A 100 -7.58 10.39 -6.28
C ILE A 100 -6.76 9.26 -6.94
N PHE A 101 -5.99 8.53 -6.14
CA PHE A 101 -5.09 7.48 -6.57
C PHE A 101 -5.81 6.30 -7.21
N ASN A 102 -6.89 5.83 -6.58
CA ASN A 102 -7.64 4.66 -7.05
C ASN A 102 -8.69 5.00 -8.11
N LYS A 103 -9.33 6.18 -8.08
CA LYS A 103 -10.37 6.55 -9.08
C LYS A 103 -9.84 7.35 -10.28
N PHE A 104 -8.87 8.23 -10.07
CA PHE A 104 -8.38 9.15 -11.11
C PHE A 104 -6.92 8.94 -11.49
N LYS A 105 -6.28 7.92 -10.90
CA LYS A 105 -4.92 7.45 -11.16
C LYS A 105 -3.82 8.35 -10.61
N LYS A 106 -3.95 9.68 -10.68
CA LYS A 106 -2.83 10.60 -10.44
C LYS A 106 -3.24 11.97 -9.91
N GLY A 107 -2.35 12.56 -9.13
CA GLY A 107 -2.46 13.89 -8.52
C GLY A 107 -1.12 14.32 -7.94
N ILE A 108 -1.11 15.43 -7.18
CA ILE A 108 0.06 15.92 -6.45
C ILE A 108 -0.39 16.22 -5.02
N PHE A 109 0.31 15.70 -4.02
CA PHE A 109 0.14 16.09 -2.63
C PHE A 109 1.15 17.16 -2.25
N VAL A 110 0.69 18.19 -1.55
CA VAL A 110 1.48 19.36 -1.17
C VAL A 110 1.33 19.61 0.32
N LYS A 111 2.46 19.88 0.98
CA LYS A 111 2.53 20.33 2.36
C LYS A 111 3.47 21.53 2.46
N ILE A 112 2.96 22.60 3.03
CA ILE A 112 3.72 23.80 3.38
C ILE A 112 3.75 23.89 4.91
N VAL A 113 4.95 24.04 5.47
CA VAL A 113 5.20 24.16 6.92
C VAL A 113 6.26 25.22 7.14
N ASP A 114 6.05 26.09 8.13
CA ASP A 114 6.97 27.18 8.49
C ASP A 114 7.34 28.05 7.27
N ASN A 115 6.33 28.41 6.46
CA ASN A 115 6.48 29.18 5.22
C ASN A 115 7.42 28.53 4.17
N LYS A 116 7.59 27.21 4.19
CA LYS A 116 8.43 26.46 3.25
C LYS A 116 7.65 25.33 2.60
N LEU A 117 7.88 25.11 1.31
CA LEU A 117 7.41 23.91 0.61
C LEU A 117 8.21 22.70 1.12
N THR A 118 7.59 21.90 2.00
CA THR A 118 8.26 20.78 2.66
C THR A 118 7.91 19.44 2.02
N VAL A 119 6.70 19.26 1.49
CA VAL A 119 6.34 18.11 0.64
C VAL A 119 5.80 18.60 -0.70
N PHE A 120 6.38 18.07 -1.77
CA PHE A 120 5.83 18.13 -3.12
C PHE A 120 5.90 16.73 -3.71
N LEU A 121 4.79 15.99 -3.67
CA LEU A 121 4.74 14.58 -3.99
C LEU A 121 3.71 14.29 -5.09
N PRO A 122 4.12 14.33 -6.36
CA PRO A 122 3.36 13.75 -7.45
C PRO A 122 3.15 12.24 -7.23
N PHE A 123 2.00 11.71 -7.66
CA PHE A 123 1.73 10.28 -7.60
C PHE A 123 0.97 9.80 -8.85
N SER A 124 1.20 8.55 -9.23
CA SER A 124 0.48 7.88 -10.33
C SER A 124 0.36 6.39 -10.03
N LYS A 125 -0.86 5.85 -9.92
CA LYS A 125 -1.07 4.42 -9.64
C LYS A 125 -0.51 3.57 -10.79
N ALA A 126 0.59 2.87 -10.54
CA ALA A 126 1.28 2.10 -11.58
C ALA A 126 0.39 1.01 -12.19
N ASN A 127 -0.45 0.41 -11.35
CA ASN A 127 -1.37 -0.67 -11.68
C ASN A 127 -2.82 -0.20 -11.59
N PHE A 128 -3.17 0.84 -12.35
CA PHE A 128 -4.50 1.42 -12.32
C PHE A 128 -5.56 0.46 -12.90
N THR A 129 -6.67 0.34 -12.17
CA THR A 129 -7.87 -0.35 -12.62
C THR A 129 -9.04 0.61 -12.45
N ASN A 130 -9.80 0.84 -13.52
CA ASN A 130 -11.03 1.61 -13.46
C ASN A 130 -12.23 0.74 -13.12
N GLU A 131 -13.31 1.42 -12.73
CA GLU A 131 -14.54 0.78 -12.26
C GLU A 131 -15.71 0.94 -13.24
N TRP A 132 -15.44 1.50 -14.43
CA TRP A 132 -16.43 1.86 -15.44
C TRP A 132 -16.22 1.14 -16.77
N SER A 133 -15.37 0.11 -16.81
CA SER A 133 -15.07 -0.63 -18.05
C SER A 133 -16.31 -1.25 -18.70
N ASN A 134 -17.34 -1.58 -17.91
CA ASN A 134 -18.62 -2.07 -18.40
C ASN A 134 -19.46 -1.01 -19.14
N GLN A 135 -19.12 0.28 -19.00
CA GLN A 135 -19.73 1.40 -19.71
C GLN A 135 -19.13 1.63 -21.10
N ILE A 136 -18.05 0.92 -21.45
CA ILE A 136 -17.33 1.11 -22.70
C ILE A 136 -17.77 0.07 -23.73
N LYS A 137 -18.38 0.55 -24.81
CA LYS A 137 -18.83 -0.24 -25.95
C LYS A 137 -18.53 0.51 -27.24
N VAL A 138 -18.44 -0.21 -28.35
CA VAL A 138 -18.36 0.37 -29.70
C VAL A 138 -19.61 -0.05 -30.48
N ASP A 139 -19.99 0.76 -31.47
CA ASP A 139 -21.16 0.52 -32.30
C ASP A 139 -20.95 -0.73 -33.17
N PRO A 140 -21.71 -1.81 -32.95
CA PRO A 140 -21.53 -3.07 -33.68
C PRO A 140 -21.93 -2.98 -35.15
N SER A 141 -22.71 -1.95 -35.54
CA SER A 141 -23.05 -1.72 -36.95
C SER A 141 -21.89 -1.11 -37.74
N LYS A 142 -20.93 -0.46 -37.05
CA LYS A 142 -19.77 0.21 -37.65
C LYS A 142 -18.46 -0.54 -37.43
N TYR A 143 -18.31 -1.20 -36.28
CA TYR A 143 -17.04 -1.79 -35.85
C TYR A 143 -17.26 -3.19 -35.26
N GLY A 144 -16.50 -4.18 -35.73
CA GLY A 144 -16.56 -5.55 -35.19
C GLY A 144 -16.00 -5.67 -33.77
N SER A 145 -15.08 -4.77 -33.40
CA SER A 145 -14.40 -4.77 -32.11
C SER A 145 -13.90 -3.37 -31.71
N VAL A 146 -13.53 -3.22 -30.44
CA VAL A 146 -12.85 -2.00 -29.95
C VAL A 146 -11.54 -1.76 -30.72
N LYS A 147 -10.83 -2.81 -31.12
CA LYS A 147 -9.59 -2.66 -31.91
C LYS A 147 -9.87 -2.08 -33.28
N ASP A 148 -10.98 -2.44 -33.91
CA ASP A 148 -11.38 -1.90 -35.22
C ASP A 148 -11.71 -0.42 -35.13
N PHE A 149 -12.43 -0.02 -34.06
CA PHE A 149 -12.67 1.40 -33.77
C PHE A 149 -11.38 2.19 -33.55
N ILE A 150 -10.41 1.64 -32.82
CA ILE A 150 -9.10 2.29 -32.64
C ILE A 150 -8.31 2.33 -33.95
N SER A 151 -8.37 1.27 -34.76
CA SER A 151 -7.75 1.24 -36.09
C SER A 151 -8.28 2.35 -36.99
N HIS A 152 -9.60 2.54 -36.99
CA HIS A 152 -10.26 3.64 -37.69
C HIS A 152 -9.79 5.03 -37.18
N ILE A 153 -9.65 5.20 -35.87
CA ILE A 153 -9.07 6.43 -35.31
C ILE A 153 -7.63 6.63 -35.78
N CYS A 154 -6.80 5.58 -35.81
CA CYS A 154 -5.44 5.68 -36.31
C CYS A 154 -5.41 6.11 -37.79
N SER A 155 -6.30 5.60 -38.64
CA SER A 155 -6.39 6.03 -40.03
C SER A 155 -6.79 7.50 -40.17
N LEU A 156 -7.68 8.02 -39.32
CA LEU A 156 -8.06 9.43 -39.30
C LEU A 156 -6.91 10.37 -38.89
N ASP A 157 -5.92 9.88 -38.13
CA ASP A 157 -4.73 10.66 -37.71
C ASP A 157 -3.53 10.49 -38.64
N ASN A 158 -3.69 9.78 -39.77
CA ASN A 158 -2.59 9.31 -40.62
C ASN A 158 -1.51 8.55 -39.83
N LYS A 159 -1.91 7.76 -38.84
CA LYS A 159 -1.01 6.92 -38.02
C LYS A 159 -1.20 5.45 -38.35
N GLN A 160 -0.09 4.72 -38.41
CA GLN A 160 -0.15 3.26 -38.55
C GLN A 160 -0.76 2.65 -37.29
N PHE A 161 -1.82 1.85 -37.47
CA PHE A 161 -2.40 1.09 -36.37
C PHE A 161 -1.44 -0.01 -35.92
N ASN A 162 -1.17 -0.07 -34.61
CA ASN A 162 -0.41 -1.15 -34.00
C ASN A 162 -1.25 -1.77 -32.87
N PRO A 163 -1.76 -3.01 -33.04
CA PRO A 163 -2.64 -3.63 -32.05
C PRO A 163 -1.93 -3.91 -30.71
N ILE A 164 -0.60 -4.02 -30.68
CA ILE A 164 0.19 -4.21 -29.45
C ILE A 164 0.23 -2.93 -28.62
N ARG A 165 0.06 -1.76 -29.26
CA ARG A 165 -0.01 -0.46 -28.59
C ARG A 165 -1.40 -0.14 -28.01
N VAL A 166 -2.36 -1.05 -28.14
CA VAL A 166 -3.70 -0.95 -27.58
C VAL A 166 -3.83 -1.90 -26.39
N ASN A 167 -4.16 -1.36 -25.24
CA ASN A 167 -4.40 -2.16 -24.05
C ASN A 167 -5.69 -2.96 -24.23
N ALA A 168 -5.57 -4.29 -24.36
CA ALA A 168 -6.71 -5.18 -24.53
C ALA A 168 -7.65 -5.22 -23.31
N HIS A 169 -7.17 -4.78 -22.15
CA HIS A 169 -7.93 -4.76 -20.90
C HIS A 169 -8.52 -3.38 -20.67
N ILE A 170 -9.80 -3.21 -21.01
CA ILE A 170 -10.54 -1.94 -20.86
C ILE A 170 -10.55 -1.46 -19.41
N ASN A 171 -10.58 -2.36 -18.43
CA ASN A 171 -10.47 -2.02 -17.01
C ASN A 171 -9.12 -1.40 -16.63
N LYS A 172 -8.07 -1.45 -17.47
CA LYS A 172 -6.80 -0.75 -17.26
C LYS A 172 -6.74 0.61 -17.97
N TRP A 173 -7.79 0.98 -18.69
CA TRP A 173 -7.89 2.30 -19.32
C TRP A 173 -8.13 3.36 -18.25
N TYR A 174 -7.84 4.61 -18.54
CA TYR A 174 -8.21 5.71 -17.66
C TYR A 174 -8.86 6.84 -18.44
N ALA A 175 -9.69 7.62 -17.75
CA ALA A 175 -10.49 8.66 -18.35
C ALA A 175 -10.03 10.06 -17.91
N ASN A 176 -10.48 11.07 -18.66
CA ASN A 176 -10.55 12.47 -18.23
C ASN A 176 -11.96 12.95 -18.58
N ASN A 177 -12.91 12.66 -17.70
CA ASN A 177 -14.35 12.71 -17.98
C ASN A 177 -14.70 11.98 -19.29
N CYS A 178 -15.14 12.67 -20.35
CA CYS A 178 -15.58 12.03 -21.59
C CYS A 178 -14.47 11.36 -22.40
N LEU A 179 -13.19 11.70 -22.18
CA LEU A 179 -12.08 11.13 -22.94
C LEU A 179 -11.58 9.84 -22.31
N VAL A 180 -11.36 8.79 -23.10
CA VAL A 180 -10.72 7.56 -22.63
C VAL A 180 -9.36 7.33 -23.29
N ARG A 181 -8.41 6.80 -22.52
CA ARG A 181 -7.05 6.47 -22.97
C ARG A 181 -6.81 4.97 -22.95
N TYR A 182 -6.36 4.45 -24.09
CA TYR A 182 -6.25 3.02 -24.39
C TYR A 182 -4.80 2.55 -24.61
N GLU A 183 -3.83 3.45 -24.55
CA GLU A 183 -2.46 3.18 -25.01
C GLU A 183 -1.70 2.19 -24.10
N TYR A 184 -0.84 1.36 -24.70
CA TYR A 184 0.01 0.37 -24.01
C TYR A 184 1.45 0.33 -24.57
N PRO A 185 2.48 0.24 -23.72
CA PRO A 185 2.45 0.58 -22.29
C PRO A 185 2.01 2.03 -22.09
N ILE A 186 1.42 2.32 -20.94
CA ILE A 186 0.99 3.69 -20.63
C ILE A 186 2.24 4.56 -20.46
N SER A 187 2.33 5.63 -21.26
CA SER A 187 3.34 6.68 -21.06
C SER A 187 2.91 7.58 -19.91
N GLU A 188 3.70 7.57 -18.85
CA GLU A 188 3.51 8.42 -17.68
C GLU A 188 4.25 9.74 -17.94
N ASN A 189 3.52 10.77 -18.35
CA ASN A 189 4.08 12.08 -18.67
C ASN A 189 3.95 13.03 -17.48
N GLU A 190 4.90 13.95 -17.33
CA GLU A 190 4.98 14.92 -16.23
C GLU A 190 4.45 16.31 -16.56
N THR A 191 3.55 16.41 -17.55
CA THR A 191 3.03 17.69 -18.01
C THR A 191 2.58 18.56 -16.83
N ASN A 192 3.13 19.77 -16.74
CA ASN A 192 2.84 20.82 -15.75
C ASN A 192 3.32 20.59 -14.31
N VAL A 193 3.97 19.47 -13.98
CA VAL A 193 4.41 19.18 -12.60
C VAL A 193 5.47 20.19 -12.13
N SER A 194 6.48 20.46 -12.97
CA SER A 194 7.53 21.45 -12.68
C SER A 194 6.99 22.87 -12.52
N ILE A 195 5.98 23.24 -13.31
CA ILE A 195 5.34 24.56 -13.26
C ILE A 195 4.66 24.76 -11.90
N PHE A 196 3.88 23.79 -11.43
CA PHE A 196 3.25 23.87 -10.11
C PHE A 196 4.28 23.91 -8.98
N LYS A 197 5.35 23.11 -9.08
CA LYS A 197 6.44 23.14 -8.10
C LYS A 197 7.03 24.54 -8.00
N HIS A 198 7.39 25.14 -9.14
CA HIS A 198 7.97 26.48 -9.17
C HIS A 198 7.02 27.54 -8.62
N LEU A 199 5.73 27.47 -8.96
CA LEU A 199 4.72 28.39 -8.44
C LEU A 199 4.70 28.37 -6.91
N LEU A 200 4.72 27.17 -6.31
CA LEU A 200 4.66 27.01 -4.86
C LEU A 200 5.98 27.40 -4.18
N GLU A 201 7.13 27.10 -4.80
CA GLU A 201 8.44 27.54 -4.30
C GLU A 201 8.55 29.07 -4.31
N THR A 202 8.14 29.71 -5.40
CA THR A 202 8.13 31.18 -5.53
C THR A 202 7.14 31.82 -4.56
N LEU A 203 5.96 31.23 -4.41
CA LEU A 203 4.96 31.68 -3.44
C LEU A 203 5.51 31.69 -2.02
N CYS A 204 6.17 30.61 -1.58
CA CYS A 204 6.77 30.55 -0.25
C CYS A 204 7.94 31.53 -0.07
N ALA A 205 8.66 31.85 -1.15
CA ALA A 205 9.78 32.80 -1.11
C ALA A 205 9.32 34.26 -1.06
N GLU A 206 8.24 34.61 -1.77
CA GLU A 206 7.81 36.00 -1.95
C GLU A 206 6.58 36.39 -1.13
N ARG A 207 5.88 35.42 -0.53
CA ARG A 207 4.72 35.66 0.33
C ARG A 207 4.87 34.87 1.62
N LYS A 208 4.30 35.42 2.70
CA LYS A 208 4.04 34.64 3.91
C LYS A 208 2.78 33.81 3.67
N VAL A 209 2.87 32.49 3.82
CA VAL A 209 1.77 31.53 3.67
C VAL A 209 1.65 30.69 4.94
N PRO A 210 0.43 30.24 5.27
CA PRO A 210 0.22 29.46 6.48
C PRO A 210 0.67 28.00 6.31
N ASP A 211 0.75 27.30 7.43
CA ASP A 211 0.87 25.84 7.44
C ASP A 211 -0.39 25.21 6.83
N VAL A 212 -0.22 24.47 5.73
CA VAL A 212 -1.37 23.97 4.96
C VAL A 212 -1.03 22.73 4.14
N GLU A 213 -2.02 21.87 3.96
CA GLU A 213 -1.94 20.64 3.17
C GLU A 213 -3.12 20.56 2.21
N PHE A 214 -2.87 20.12 0.98
CA PHE A 214 -3.89 20.01 -0.07
C PHE A 214 -3.42 19.09 -1.21
N PHE A 215 -4.35 18.75 -2.10
CA PHE A 215 -4.06 18.04 -3.34
C PHE A 215 -4.22 18.96 -4.55
N VAL A 216 -3.37 18.79 -5.56
CA VAL A 216 -3.53 19.42 -6.88
C VAL A 216 -3.98 18.36 -7.89
N ASN A 217 -5.11 18.60 -8.53
CA ASN A 217 -5.58 17.84 -9.66
C ASN A 217 -4.75 18.17 -10.90
N LYS A 218 -4.21 17.14 -11.55
CA LYS A 218 -3.41 17.30 -12.78
C LYS A 218 -4.26 17.27 -14.06
N ARG A 219 -5.58 17.09 -13.95
CA ARG A 219 -6.50 16.88 -15.08
C ARG A 219 -7.33 18.13 -15.34
N ASP A 220 -7.88 18.21 -16.55
CA ASP A 220 -8.72 19.34 -16.97
C ASP A 220 -10.04 19.40 -16.18
N PHE A 221 -10.68 18.24 -15.98
CA PHE A 221 -11.95 18.16 -15.26
C PHE A 221 -11.74 18.06 -13.74
N PRO A 222 -12.56 18.74 -12.93
CA PRO A 222 -12.54 18.61 -11.48
C PRO A 222 -12.94 17.20 -11.03
N LEU A 223 -12.54 16.84 -9.81
CA LEU A 223 -12.57 15.44 -9.34
C LEU A 223 -13.60 15.17 -8.26
N LEU A 224 -14.04 16.15 -7.46
CA LEU A 224 -14.91 15.91 -6.32
C LEU A 224 -16.23 16.65 -6.47
N THR A 225 -17.35 15.95 -6.36
CA THR A 225 -18.69 16.57 -6.37
C THR A 225 -19.15 16.86 -4.94
N LYS A 226 -19.88 17.96 -4.74
CA LYS A 226 -20.37 18.35 -3.40
C LYS A 226 -21.42 17.40 -2.83
N ASN A 227 -22.05 16.59 -3.67
CA ASN A 227 -23.17 15.70 -3.31
C ASN A 227 -22.77 14.21 -3.28
N GLY A 228 -21.48 13.87 -3.32
CA GLY A 228 -21.02 12.48 -3.24
C GLY A 228 -21.42 11.62 -4.45
N THR A 229 -21.53 12.23 -5.64
CA THR A 229 -21.77 11.54 -6.91
C THR A 229 -20.49 11.41 -7.74
N GLU A 230 -20.49 10.50 -8.70
CA GLU A 230 -19.37 10.31 -9.62
C GLU A 230 -19.10 11.58 -10.46
N PRO A 231 -17.86 12.10 -10.50
CA PRO A 231 -17.56 13.37 -11.16
C PRO A 231 -17.59 13.28 -12.68
N TYR A 232 -17.26 12.10 -13.23
CA TYR A 232 -17.19 11.85 -14.67
C TYR A 232 -18.55 11.38 -15.20
N ASN A 233 -19.52 12.29 -15.21
CA ASN A 233 -20.91 12.01 -15.59
C ASN A 233 -21.05 11.47 -17.01
N ASN A 234 -20.16 11.87 -17.93
CA ASN A 234 -20.14 11.36 -19.31
C ASN A 234 -19.87 9.83 -19.37
N ILE A 235 -18.98 9.34 -18.51
CA ILE A 235 -18.63 7.92 -18.43
C ILE A 235 -19.77 7.12 -17.81
N TRP A 236 -20.32 7.64 -16.72
CA TRP A 236 -21.39 6.98 -15.95
C TRP A 236 -22.79 7.17 -16.51
N ASN A 237 -22.92 8.04 -17.52
CA ASN A 237 -24.20 8.45 -18.09
C ASN A 237 -25.21 8.96 -17.01
N SER A 238 -24.71 9.66 -16.00
CA SER A 238 -25.51 10.11 -14.87
C SER A 238 -24.76 11.17 -14.05
N THR A 239 -25.48 12.21 -13.65
CA THR A 239 -25.02 13.22 -12.68
C THR A 239 -25.41 12.88 -11.24
N THR A 240 -26.25 11.86 -11.04
CA THR A 240 -26.83 11.45 -9.76
C THR A 240 -26.28 10.11 -9.25
N LYS A 241 -25.50 9.40 -10.06
CA LYS A 241 -24.83 8.15 -9.67
C LYS A 241 -23.92 8.41 -8.47
N ARG A 242 -24.26 7.82 -7.31
CA ARG A 242 -23.41 7.85 -6.10
C ARG A 242 -22.04 7.24 -6.37
N LEU A 243 -21.03 7.76 -5.67
CA LEU A 243 -19.69 7.18 -5.68
C LEU A 243 -19.77 5.68 -5.38
N ILE A 244 -19.20 4.87 -6.26
CA ILE A 244 -19.24 3.41 -6.12
C ILE A 244 -18.15 2.85 -5.19
N SER A 245 -17.15 3.66 -4.88
CA SER A 245 -16.03 3.34 -3.99
C SER A 245 -15.40 4.64 -3.47
N HIS A 246 -14.60 4.52 -2.40
CA HIS A 246 -13.90 5.65 -1.77
C HIS A 246 -14.85 6.79 -1.39
N HIS A 247 -16.04 6.44 -0.88
CA HIS A 247 -16.99 7.38 -0.33
C HIS A 247 -16.67 7.63 1.15
N TYR A 248 -15.97 8.73 1.42
CA TYR A 248 -15.63 9.21 2.75
C TYR A 248 -16.51 10.38 3.17
N ASP A 249 -16.62 10.62 4.47
CA ASP A 249 -17.40 11.74 5.03
C ASP A 249 -16.72 13.09 4.79
N ARG A 250 -15.38 13.09 4.74
CA ARG A 250 -14.55 14.29 4.56
C ARG A 250 -13.41 14.01 3.59
N TYR A 251 -12.95 15.09 2.94
CA TYR A 251 -11.82 15.08 2.03
C TYR A 251 -10.97 16.32 2.31
N LEU A 252 -9.68 16.24 2.04
CA LEU A 252 -8.78 17.36 1.99
C LEU A 252 -9.08 18.19 0.72
N PRO A 253 -8.89 19.52 0.76
CA PRO A 253 -9.02 20.39 -0.40
C PRO A 253 -8.31 19.87 -1.66
N ILE A 254 -9.07 19.75 -2.76
CA ILE A 254 -8.56 19.43 -4.09
C ILE A 254 -8.58 20.71 -4.92
N LEU A 255 -7.42 21.11 -5.43
CA LEU A 255 -7.23 22.28 -6.27
C LEU A 255 -7.27 21.88 -7.75
N SER A 256 -8.11 22.54 -8.53
CA SER A 256 -8.31 22.27 -9.96
C SER A 256 -8.25 23.55 -10.80
N MET A 257 -7.82 23.44 -12.06
CA MET A 257 -7.69 24.59 -12.97
C MET A 257 -9.05 25.18 -13.43
N ALA A 258 -10.11 24.37 -13.38
CA ALA A 258 -11.47 24.77 -13.72
C ALA A 258 -12.46 24.16 -12.72
N GLY A 259 -13.64 24.77 -12.59
CA GLY A 259 -14.72 24.27 -11.74
C GLY A 259 -16.07 24.88 -12.07
N ASN A 260 -17.13 24.32 -11.49
CA ASN A 260 -18.49 24.86 -11.52
C ASN A 260 -19.19 24.56 -10.18
N GLU A 261 -20.46 24.96 -10.02
CA GLU A 261 -21.17 24.85 -8.74
C GLU A 261 -21.36 23.42 -8.22
N ARG A 262 -21.32 22.41 -9.10
CA ARG A 262 -21.44 20.99 -8.77
C ARG A 262 -20.23 20.44 -8.02
N TYR A 263 -19.04 20.99 -8.28
CA TYR A 263 -17.77 20.46 -7.80
C TYR A 263 -17.30 21.17 -6.53
N ALA A 264 -16.69 20.40 -5.63
CA ALA A 264 -16.06 20.88 -4.42
C ALA A 264 -14.62 21.36 -4.66
N ASP A 265 -14.02 21.06 -5.83
CA ASP A 265 -12.68 21.51 -6.17
C ASP A 265 -12.53 23.04 -6.10
N ILE A 266 -11.41 23.51 -5.55
CA ILE A 266 -11.07 24.93 -5.44
C ILE A 266 -10.29 25.33 -6.69
N LYS A 267 -10.71 26.44 -7.31
CA LYS A 267 -10.10 26.91 -8.55
C LYS A 267 -8.72 27.52 -8.27
N ILE A 268 -7.72 27.15 -9.06
CA ILE A 268 -6.36 27.70 -8.97
C ILE A 268 -5.88 28.30 -10.29
N PRO A 269 -4.85 29.15 -10.27
CA PRO A 269 -4.11 29.55 -11.46
C PRO A 269 -3.70 28.35 -12.30
N THR A 270 -3.89 28.47 -13.61
CA THR A 270 -3.55 27.40 -14.54
C THR A 270 -2.03 27.33 -14.71
N PRO A 271 -1.47 26.16 -15.06
CA PRO A 271 -0.05 26.08 -15.42
C PRO A 271 0.36 27.05 -16.53
N GLU A 272 -0.55 27.36 -17.46
CA GLU A 272 -0.27 28.32 -18.52
C GLU A 272 -0.20 29.76 -17.99
N ASP A 273 -0.97 30.12 -16.96
CA ASP A 273 -0.88 31.45 -16.33
C ASP A 273 0.50 31.66 -15.72
N TRP A 274 0.98 30.68 -14.95
CA TRP A 274 2.31 30.77 -14.32
C TRP A 274 3.44 30.71 -15.33
N ALA A 275 3.36 29.82 -16.32
CA ALA A 275 4.39 29.72 -17.35
C ALA A 275 4.51 31.02 -18.19
N ARG A 276 3.39 31.73 -18.43
CA ARG A 276 3.40 33.04 -19.10
C ARG A 276 4.13 34.09 -18.26
N VAL A 277 3.73 34.23 -16.99
CA VAL A 277 4.36 35.18 -16.06
C VAL A 277 5.86 34.98 -16.01
N GLN A 278 6.29 33.73 -15.84
CA GLN A 278 7.70 33.38 -15.68
C GLN A 278 8.50 33.52 -16.98
N ASN A 279 7.87 33.45 -18.14
CA ASN A 279 8.56 33.68 -19.40
C ASN A 279 8.94 35.16 -19.61
N TYR A 280 8.26 36.11 -18.94
CA TYR A 280 8.70 37.51 -18.90
C TYR A 280 9.94 37.72 -18.00
N GLU A 281 10.30 36.72 -17.19
CA GLU A 281 11.52 36.69 -16.36
C GLU A 281 12.56 35.70 -16.96
N ASP A 282 12.49 35.46 -18.28
CA ASP A 282 13.38 34.56 -19.02
C ASP A 282 13.45 33.14 -18.43
N LYS A 283 12.30 32.58 -18.03
CA LYS A 283 12.17 31.17 -17.61
C LYS A 283 11.37 30.33 -18.58
N TRP A 284 11.83 29.09 -18.81
CA TRP A 284 11.18 28.08 -19.64
C TRP A 284 10.96 26.76 -18.89
N PHE A 285 9.86 26.06 -19.23
CA PHE A 285 9.49 24.79 -18.61
C PHE A 285 9.41 23.65 -19.61
N ALA A 286 10.12 22.55 -19.33
CA ALA A 286 10.00 21.31 -20.09
C ALA A 286 8.68 20.56 -19.77
N PRO A 287 8.12 19.76 -20.70
CA PRO A 287 8.65 19.45 -22.02
C PRO A 287 8.19 20.40 -23.14
N SER A 288 7.34 21.38 -22.84
CA SER A 288 6.72 22.21 -23.87
C SER A 288 7.61 23.35 -24.35
N CYS A 289 8.51 23.84 -23.49
CA CYS A 289 9.48 24.92 -23.78
C CYS A 289 8.86 26.09 -24.56
N ARG A 290 7.62 26.45 -24.18
CA ARG A 290 6.81 27.45 -24.89
C ARG A 290 7.36 28.85 -24.65
N GLN A 291 7.20 29.71 -25.65
CA GLN A 291 7.52 31.12 -25.58
C GLN A 291 6.22 31.93 -25.56
N TYR A 292 6.17 32.90 -24.66
CA TYR A 292 4.99 33.68 -24.30
C TYR A 292 5.22 35.20 -24.34
N VAL A 293 6.44 35.65 -24.61
CA VAL A 293 6.73 37.06 -24.87
C VAL A 293 6.22 37.43 -26.27
N TYR A 294 5.20 38.28 -26.31
CA TYR A 294 4.56 38.76 -27.54
C TYR A 294 4.45 40.29 -27.52
N ASN A 295 4.41 40.91 -28.70
CA ASN A 295 4.13 42.35 -28.82
C ASN A 295 2.78 42.58 -29.54
N PHE A 296 1.74 42.84 -28.75
CA PHE A 296 0.37 43.06 -29.23
C PHE A 296 0.07 44.51 -29.64
N ASP A 297 0.99 45.44 -29.41
CA ASP A 297 0.81 46.87 -29.71
C ASP A 297 1.29 47.26 -31.12
N LYS A 298 1.71 46.27 -31.93
CA LYS A 298 2.14 46.46 -33.33
C LYS A 298 1.05 47.02 -34.25
N VAL A 299 -0.22 46.73 -33.96
CA VAL A 299 -1.37 47.14 -34.78
C VAL A 299 -2.31 48.00 -33.94
N SER A 300 -2.46 49.27 -34.31
CA SER A 300 -3.36 50.20 -33.63
C SER A 300 -4.82 49.77 -33.80
N TRP A 301 -5.70 50.18 -32.87
CA TRP A 301 -7.12 49.79 -32.89
C TRP A 301 -7.79 50.04 -34.25
N ASP A 302 -7.50 51.18 -34.88
CA ASP A 302 -8.12 51.58 -36.15
C ASP A 302 -7.63 50.75 -37.35
N GLN A 303 -6.46 50.13 -37.21
CA GLN A 303 -5.88 49.23 -38.22
C GLN A 303 -6.27 47.76 -38.02
N LYS A 304 -6.92 47.41 -36.89
CA LYS A 304 -7.33 46.03 -36.63
C LYS A 304 -8.48 45.62 -37.56
N ILE A 305 -8.45 44.38 -38.03
CA ILE A 305 -9.46 43.81 -38.93
C ILE A 305 -10.79 43.69 -38.16
N PRO A 306 -11.90 44.29 -38.62
CA PRO A 306 -13.18 44.28 -37.92
C PRO A 306 -13.93 42.94 -38.07
N THR A 307 -13.21 41.83 -37.98
CA THR A 307 -13.71 40.45 -38.11
C THR A 307 -13.47 39.71 -36.80
N ALA A 308 -14.40 38.83 -36.42
CA ALA A 308 -14.23 37.97 -35.26
C ALA A 308 -13.43 36.71 -35.61
N VAL A 309 -12.33 36.49 -34.91
CA VAL A 309 -11.39 35.38 -35.23
C VAL A 309 -11.43 34.25 -34.21
N PHE A 310 -11.27 33.02 -34.69
CA PHE A 310 -10.95 31.85 -33.85
C PHE A 310 -10.06 30.85 -34.58
N ARG A 311 -9.07 30.32 -33.86
CA ARG A 311 -8.24 29.18 -34.27
C ARG A 311 -8.12 28.19 -33.12
N GLY A 312 -8.51 26.93 -33.34
CA GLY A 312 -8.34 25.91 -32.31
C GLY A 312 -8.61 24.50 -32.79
N GLY A 313 -8.10 23.51 -32.06
CA GLY A 313 -8.45 22.11 -32.32
C GLY A 313 -9.87 21.78 -31.85
N THR A 314 -10.38 20.62 -32.29
CA THR A 314 -11.72 20.11 -31.96
C THR A 314 -11.87 19.55 -30.54
N THR A 315 -11.12 20.09 -29.58
CA THR A 315 -11.28 19.77 -28.16
C THR A 315 -12.71 20.07 -27.71
N GLY A 316 -13.28 19.23 -26.87
CA GLY A 316 -14.70 19.29 -26.51
C GLY A 316 -15.19 17.92 -26.06
N LYS A 317 -16.43 17.85 -25.57
CA LYS A 317 -17.10 16.57 -25.27
C LYS A 317 -17.78 15.98 -26.52
N GLY A 318 -18.42 16.81 -27.34
CA GLY A 318 -19.14 16.38 -28.55
C GLY A 318 -18.24 16.07 -29.74
N VAL A 319 -18.79 15.43 -30.77
CA VAL A 319 -18.10 14.99 -32.00
C VAL A 319 -18.75 15.52 -33.28
N THR A 320 -19.91 16.17 -33.21
CA THR A 320 -20.68 16.69 -34.35
C THR A 320 -20.82 18.22 -34.27
N ILE A 321 -21.37 18.84 -35.32
CA ILE A 321 -21.63 20.30 -35.36
C ILE A 321 -22.62 20.71 -34.25
N GLU A 322 -23.57 19.85 -33.92
CA GLU A 322 -24.64 20.11 -32.97
C GLU A 322 -24.13 20.07 -31.51
N ASN A 323 -23.21 19.15 -31.20
CA ASN A 323 -22.76 18.91 -29.82
C ASN A 323 -21.30 19.32 -29.55
N ASN A 324 -20.54 19.74 -30.57
CA ASN A 324 -19.21 20.34 -30.42
C ASN A 324 -19.23 21.79 -30.89
N ILE A 325 -19.19 22.70 -29.93
CA ILE A 325 -19.30 24.14 -30.18
C ILE A 325 -18.19 24.71 -31.08
N ARG A 326 -17.01 24.08 -31.12
CA ARG A 326 -15.92 24.51 -32.02
C ARG A 326 -16.17 24.09 -33.47
N LEU A 327 -16.78 22.93 -33.67
CA LEU A 327 -17.26 22.51 -34.99
C LEU A 327 -18.41 23.41 -35.45
N LYS A 328 -19.35 23.73 -34.54
CA LYS A 328 -20.41 24.72 -34.81
C LYS A 328 -19.84 26.07 -35.22
N LEU A 329 -18.80 26.54 -34.54
CA LEU A 329 -18.20 27.83 -34.85
C LEU A 329 -17.52 27.85 -36.22
N ALA A 330 -16.80 26.78 -36.58
CA ALA A 330 -16.22 26.64 -37.92
C ALA A 330 -17.32 26.58 -39.00
N TYR A 331 -18.41 25.85 -38.74
CA TYR A 331 -19.58 25.81 -39.62
C TYR A 331 -20.24 27.20 -39.79
N LEU A 332 -20.43 27.94 -38.70
CA LEU A 332 -20.97 29.30 -38.77
C LEU A 332 -20.08 30.21 -39.62
N SER A 333 -18.75 30.04 -39.55
CA SER A 333 -17.82 30.79 -40.40
C SER A 333 -17.96 30.47 -41.89
N THR A 334 -18.44 29.28 -42.26
CA THR A 334 -18.65 28.91 -43.67
C THR A 334 -19.97 29.39 -44.24
N ILE A 335 -21.00 29.53 -43.41
CA ILE A 335 -22.35 29.90 -43.86
C ILE A 335 -22.70 31.38 -43.63
N THR A 336 -21.89 32.11 -42.87
CA THR A 336 -22.14 33.53 -42.60
C THR A 336 -21.58 34.37 -43.75
N GLU A 337 -22.48 34.99 -44.51
CA GLU A 337 -22.10 35.90 -45.60
C GLU A 337 -21.36 37.14 -45.08
N PRO A 338 -20.39 37.70 -45.84
CA PRO A 338 -19.75 38.97 -45.53
C PRO A 338 -20.75 40.15 -45.47
N ASP A 339 -20.29 41.31 -45.00
CA ASP A 339 -21.06 42.55 -45.14
C ASP A 339 -21.07 43.09 -46.58
N GLU A 340 -21.77 44.21 -46.78
CA GLU A 340 -21.92 44.90 -48.08
C GLU A 340 -20.58 45.33 -48.71
N ASN A 341 -19.51 45.44 -47.91
CA ASN A 341 -18.17 45.80 -48.37
C ASN A 341 -17.26 44.57 -48.54
N GLY A 342 -17.82 43.36 -48.45
CA GLY A 342 -17.09 42.11 -48.56
C GLY A 342 -16.29 41.71 -47.30
N VAL A 343 -16.49 42.40 -46.17
CA VAL A 343 -15.75 42.13 -44.93
C VAL A 343 -16.46 41.06 -44.10
N LYS A 344 -15.81 39.90 -43.94
CA LYS A 344 -16.35 38.76 -43.17
C LYS A 344 -16.68 39.14 -41.74
N TYR A 345 -17.84 38.71 -41.22
CA TYR A 345 -18.15 38.83 -39.80
C TYR A 345 -17.33 37.85 -38.95
N ILE A 346 -17.16 36.62 -39.44
CA ILE A 346 -16.48 35.53 -38.73
C ILE A 346 -15.36 34.95 -39.61
N ASP A 347 -14.18 34.81 -39.02
CA ASP A 347 -13.05 34.05 -39.54
C ASP A 347 -12.64 33.00 -38.48
N ALA A 348 -13.40 31.92 -38.42
CA ALA A 348 -13.19 30.86 -37.44
C ALA A 348 -12.91 29.52 -38.12
N GLY A 349 -11.94 28.77 -37.59
CA GLY A 349 -11.64 27.45 -38.14
C GLY A 349 -10.87 26.52 -37.22
N ILE A 350 -10.89 25.24 -37.60
CA ILE A 350 -10.25 24.16 -36.89
C ILE A 350 -8.80 23.99 -37.34
N THR A 351 -7.86 24.00 -36.40
CA THR A 351 -6.42 23.89 -36.72
C THR A 351 -5.87 22.48 -36.60
N ASN A 352 -6.57 21.59 -35.91
CA ASN A 352 -6.21 20.18 -35.77
C ASN A 352 -7.39 19.33 -35.30
N TRP A 353 -7.48 18.09 -35.79
CA TRP A 353 -8.47 17.12 -35.34
C TRP A 353 -8.01 16.44 -34.04
N ASN A 354 -8.80 16.57 -32.96
CA ASN A 354 -8.63 15.78 -31.74
C ASN A 354 -9.60 14.58 -31.77
N ILE A 355 -9.17 13.53 -32.44
CA ILE A 355 -9.95 12.31 -32.72
C ILE A 355 -9.88 11.25 -31.60
N ARG A 356 -9.48 11.64 -30.38
CA ARG A 356 -9.44 10.70 -29.25
C ARG A 356 -10.85 10.13 -29.00
N PRO A 357 -10.97 8.84 -28.63
CA PRO A 357 -12.23 8.24 -28.24
C PRO A 357 -12.96 9.06 -27.17
N ARG A 358 -14.25 9.30 -27.40
CA ARG A 358 -15.14 10.01 -26.49
C ARG A 358 -16.31 9.14 -26.09
N LYS A 359 -16.60 9.07 -24.79
CA LYS A 359 -17.88 8.62 -24.25
C LYS A 359 -18.73 9.87 -24.03
N ILE A 360 -19.76 10.02 -24.85
CA ILE A 360 -20.70 11.15 -24.75
C ILE A 360 -21.81 10.77 -23.76
N GLU A 361 -22.32 11.77 -23.05
CA GLU A 361 -23.46 11.58 -22.14
C GLU A 361 -24.73 11.33 -22.98
N GLY A 362 -25.60 10.43 -22.53
CA GLY A 362 -26.75 9.91 -23.27
C GLY A 362 -26.41 8.77 -24.23
N GLU A 363 -25.19 8.75 -24.78
CA GLU A 363 -24.80 7.83 -25.86
C GLU A 363 -24.35 6.46 -25.36
N MET A 364 -24.74 5.38 -26.05
CA MET A 364 -24.36 4.02 -25.64
C MET A 364 -22.91 3.67 -26.01
N TYR A 365 -22.43 4.16 -27.15
CA TYR A 365 -21.16 3.76 -27.75
C TYR A 365 -20.10 4.86 -27.66
N LEU A 366 -18.83 4.45 -27.72
CA LEU A 366 -17.72 5.36 -27.98
C LEU A 366 -17.87 5.98 -29.37
N GLN A 367 -17.53 7.26 -29.46
CA GLN A 367 -17.58 8.02 -30.70
C GLN A 367 -16.26 8.76 -30.92
N THR A 368 -16.00 9.12 -32.18
CA THR A 368 -14.96 10.05 -32.60
C THR A 368 -15.55 11.00 -33.65
N ILE A 369 -14.79 11.99 -34.08
CA ILE A 369 -15.24 12.97 -35.08
C ILE A 369 -15.24 12.30 -36.45
N GLU A 370 -16.38 12.36 -37.15
CA GLU A 370 -16.53 11.88 -38.53
C GLU A 370 -16.13 13.01 -39.50
N ILE A 371 -14.81 13.15 -39.72
CA ILE A 371 -14.20 14.27 -40.47
C ILE A 371 -14.82 14.42 -41.87
N ASP A 372 -15.04 13.31 -42.57
CA ASP A 372 -15.54 13.28 -43.95
C ASP A 372 -16.97 13.82 -44.10
N LYS A 373 -17.71 13.97 -42.98
CA LYS A 373 -19.08 14.53 -42.97
C LYS A 373 -19.12 16.03 -42.68
N LEU A 374 -17.98 16.66 -42.41
CA LEU A 374 -17.92 18.09 -42.10
C LEU A 374 -17.82 18.91 -43.40
N PRO A 375 -18.56 20.02 -43.52
CA PRO A 375 -18.55 20.86 -44.72
C PRO A 375 -17.32 21.80 -44.78
N PHE A 376 -16.28 21.55 -43.96
CA PHE A 376 -15.07 22.36 -43.87
C PHE A 376 -13.86 21.51 -43.50
N GLY A 377 -12.68 21.96 -43.94
CA GLY A 377 -11.39 21.35 -43.63
C GLY A 377 -10.64 22.03 -42.48
N LEU A 378 -9.36 21.66 -42.32
CA LEU A 378 -8.44 22.36 -41.43
C LEU A 378 -8.03 23.71 -42.01
N VAL A 379 -7.84 24.70 -41.14
CA VAL A 379 -7.28 26.02 -41.48
C VAL A 379 -5.90 26.19 -40.84
N PRO A 380 -5.05 27.08 -41.39
CA PRO A 380 -3.76 27.41 -40.78
C PRO A 380 -3.90 27.94 -39.35
N LYS A 381 -2.92 27.63 -38.51
CA LYS A 381 -2.80 28.23 -37.18
C LYS A 381 -2.44 29.71 -37.32
N LEU A 382 -2.93 30.53 -36.39
CA LEU A 382 -2.48 31.91 -36.20
C LEU A 382 -1.70 31.99 -34.88
N THR A 383 -0.56 32.67 -34.92
CA THR A 383 0.18 33.10 -33.73
C THR A 383 -0.66 34.07 -32.87
N PRO A 384 -0.34 34.24 -31.59
CA PRO A 384 -0.99 35.24 -30.75
C PRO A 384 -0.91 36.65 -31.34
N GLU A 385 0.22 37.07 -31.93
CA GLU A 385 0.33 38.37 -32.58
C GLU A 385 -0.58 38.50 -33.81
N GLU A 386 -0.65 37.48 -34.66
CA GLU A 386 -1.56 37.48 -35.80
C GLU A 386 -3.03 37.54 -35.37
N GLN A 387 -3.40 36.82 -34.30
CA GLN A 387 -4.76 36.92 -33.73
C GLN A 387 -5.05 38.31 -33.17
N SER A 388 -4.05 38.98 -32.59
CA SER A 388 -4.19 40.34 -32.05
C SER A 388 -4.44 41.40 -33.14
N ALA A 389 -4.22 41.09 -34.42
CA ALA A 389 -4.53 41.98 -35.54
C ALA A 389 -6.04 42.10 -35.81
N TYR A 390 -6.87 41.25 -35.22
CA TYR A 390 -8.33 41.30 -35.33
C TYR A 390 -8.96 42.10 -34.18
N LYS A 391 -10.09 42.78 -34.43
CA LYS A 391 -10.80 43.53 -33.38
C LYS A 391 -11.48 42.62 -32.38
N TYR A 392 -11.97 41.45 -32.80
CA TYR A 392 -12.79 40.58 -31.96
C TYR A 392 -12.20 39.16 -31.89
N ILE A 393 -12.02 38.60 -30.70
CA ILE A 393 -11.55 37.23 -30.47
C ILE A 393 -12.69 36.42 -29.87
N ILE A 394 -13.05 35.30 -30.50
CA ILE A 394 -14.10 34.40 -29.99
C ILE A 394 -13.46 33.42 -29.02
N ASN A 395 -13.78 33.53 -27.73
CA ASN A 395 -13.35 32.58 -26.72
C ASN A 395 -14.45 31.55 -26.46
N VAL A 396 -14.15 30.29 -26.75
CA VAL A 396 -15.08 29.18 -26.58
C VAL A 396 -14.42 28.00 -25.88
N GLU A 397 -15.21 27.32 -25.04
CA GLU A 397 -14.75 26.18 -24.26
C GLU A 397 -14.19 25.03 -25.12
N GLY A 398 -13.33 24.23 -24.51
CA GLY A 398 -12.83 22.97 -25.04
C GLY A 398 -13.37 21.82 -24.20
N HIS A 399 -12.47 21.06 -23.56
CA HIS A 399 -12.88 20.07 -22.56
C HIS A 399 -13.52 20.75 -21.33
N VAL A 400 -12.90 21.85 -20.89
CA VAL A 400 -13.39 22.81 -19.89
C VAL A 400 -13.14 24.23 -20.42
N CYS A 401 -13.00 25.24 -19.55
CA CYS A 401 -12.52 26.57 -19.91
C CYS A 401 -11.29 26.54 -20.83
N ALA A 402 -11.22 27.48 -21.78
CA ALA A 402 -10.04 27.67 -22.59
C ALA A 402 -8.98 28.47 -21.81
N PHE A 403 -7.89 27.83 -21.38
CA PHE A 403 -6.80 28.44 -20.57
C PHE A 403 -6.03 29.56 -21.29
N ARG A 404 -6.32 29.78 -22.58
CA ARG A 404 -5.82 30.91 -23.38
C ARG A 404 -6.49 32.24 -23.03
N LEU A 405 -7.64 32.25 -22.34
CA LEU A 405 -8.42 33.46 -22.09
C LEU A 405 -7.60 34.55 -21.39
N SER A 406 -6.74 34.17 -20.43
CA SER A 406 -5.89 35.13 -19.74
C SER A 406 -4.87 35.81 -20.66
N LEU A 407 -4.37 35.10 -21.69
CA LEU A 407 -3.55 35.71 -22.74
C LEU A 407 -4.39 36.61 -23.66
N GLU A 408 -5.57 36.15 -24.08
CA GLU A 408 -6.44 36.91 -24.98
C GLU A 408 -6.86 38.27 -24.39
N LEU A 409 -7.09 38.34 -23.06
CA LEU A 409 -7.37 39.59 -22.36
C LEU A 409 -6.24 40.63 -22.50
N SER A 410 -5.00 40.22 -22.78
CA SER A 410 -3.86 41.12 -22.98
C SER A 410 -3.70 41.64 -24.41
N MET A 411 -4.43 41.08 -25.39
CA MET A 411 -4.19 41.33 -26.82
C MET A 411 -4.72 42.69 -27.31
N GLY A 412 -5.53 43.38 -26.51
CA GLY A 412 -6.16 44.65 -26.94
C GLY A 412 -7.26 44.43 -27.97
N CYS A 413 -7.91 43.28 -27.90
CA CYS A 413 -9.06 42.89 -28.70
C CYS A 413 -10.29 42.79 -27.79
N VAL A 414 -11.49 42.92 -28.36
CA VAL A 414 -12.71 42.59 -27.63
C VAL A 414 -12.87 41.08 -27.59
N ILE A 415 -13.01 40.54 -26.38
CA ILE A 415 -13.31 39.12 -26.19
C ILE A 415 -14.80 38.90 -26.35
N LEU A 416 -15.19 38.10 -27.33
CA LEU A 416 -16.53 37.55 -27.46
C LEU A 416 -16.56 36.23 -26.67
N LEU A 417 -16.95 36.32 -25.39
CA LEU A 417 -16.85 35.21 -24.46
C LEU A 417 -18.14 34.40 -24.47
N VAL A 418 -18.07 33.18 -24.98
CA VAL A 418 -19.20 32.25 -25.02
C VAL A 418 -19.53 31.75 -23.62
N GLN A 419 -20.81 31.81 -23.25
CA GLN A 419 -21.30 31.34 -21.97
C GLN A 419 -20.96 29.87 -21.75
N SER A 420 -20.25 29.61 -20.65
CA SER A 420 -19.83 28.28 -20.20
C SER A 420 -20.20 28.06 -18.75
N GLU A 421 -20.55 26.80 -18.42
CA GLU A 421 -20.71 26.34 -17.04
C GLU A 421 -19.35 26.29 -16.30
N TRP A 422 -18.26 26.11 -17.02
CA TRP A 422 -16.92 26.05 -16.47
C TRP A 422 -16.40 27.46 -16.18
N LYS A 423 -15.76 27.62 -15.02
CA LYS A 423 -15.15 28.88 -14.57
C LYS A 423 -13.70 28.65 -14.15
N MET A 424 -12.85 29.62 -14.46
CA MET A 424 -11.47 29.72 -13.94
C MET A 424 -11.45 30.60 -12.68
N TRP A 425 -10.28 30.67 -12.04
CA TRP A 425 -10.08 31.37 -10.77
C TRP A 425 -10.51 32.85 -10.79
N TYR A 426 -10.26 33.57 -11.89
CA TYR A 426 -10.62 34.99 -12.04
C TYR A 426 -11.99 35.26 -12.70
N SER A 427 -12.73 34.22 -13.14
CA SER A 427 -13.93 34.41 -13.98
C SER A 427 -15.04 35.23 -13.30
N HIS A 428 -15.14 35.22 -11.97
CA HIS A 428 -16.14 35.97 -11.19
C HIS A 428 -15.86 37.49 -11.17
N MET A 429 -14.61 37.88 -11.43
CA MET A 429 -14.16 39.27 -11.49
C MET A 429 -14.34 39.88 -12.88
N LEU A 430 -14.49 39.05 -13.92
CA LEU A 430 -14.81 39.51 -15.27
C LEU A 430 -16.27 39.99 -15.33
N LYS A 431 -16.50 41.20 -15.84
CA LYS A 431 -17.83 41.80 -15.93
C LYS A 431 -18.27 41.92 -17.40
N PRO A 432 -19.46 41.40 -17.76
CA PRO A 432 -19.98 41.49 -19.12
C PRO A 432 -20.18 42.95 -19.53
N ASN A 433 -19.95 43.25 -20.81
CA ASN A 433 -19.98 44.59 -21.42
C ASN A 433 -18.98 45.60 -20.83
N LYS A 434 -18.13 45.18 -19.89
CA LYS A 434 -17.01 45.97 -19.37
C LYS A 434 -15.66 45.40 -19.78
N HIS A 435 -15.44 44.10 -19.59
CA HIS A 435 -14.19 43.42 -19.93
C HIS A 435 -14.32 42.51 -21.17
N TYR A 436 -15.55 42.16 -21.56
CA TYR A 436 -15.84 41.26 -22.68
C TYR A 436 -17.30 41.42 -23.14
N ILE A 437 -17.66 40.91 -24.31
CA ILE A 437 -19.04 40.80 -24.78
C ILE A 437 -19.55 39.36 -24.57
N PRO A 438 -20.63 39.14 -23.80
CA PRO A 438 -21.18 37.80 -23.58
C PRO A 438 -21.88 37.30 -24.85
N ILE A 439 -21.60 36.04 -25.22
CA ILE A 439 -22.27 35.30 -26.31
C ILE A 439 -23.05 34.14 -25.70
N GLN A 440 -24.25 33.84 -26.21
CA GLN A 440 -25.06 32.71 -25.78
C GLN A 440 -24.34 31.37 -25.98
N LYS A 441 -24.63 30.39 -25.12
CA LYS A 441 -23.97 29.07 -25.10
C LYS A 441 -24.08 28.33 -26.44
N ASP A 442 -25.13 28.58 -27.21
CA ASP A 442 -25.39 27.94 -28.50
C ASP A 442 -24.91 28.76 -29.71
N LEU A 443 -24.25 29.90 -29.48
CA LEU A 443 -23.78 30.85 -30.52
C LEU A 443 -24.90 31.55 -31.32
N SER A 444 -26.17 31.46 -30.89
CA SER A 444 -27.31 32.01 -31.63
C SER A 444 -27.24 33.54 -31.84
N ASP A 445 -26.68 34.28 -30.89
CA ASP A 445 -26.53 35.73 -30.94
C ASP A 445 -25.15 36.20 -31.45
N LEU A 446 -24.26 35.28 -31.86
CA LEU A 446 -22.87 35.63 -32.18
C LEU A 446 -22.77 36.68 -33.29
N VAL A 447 -23.46 36.47 -34.42
CA VAL A 447 -23.42 37.39 -35.57
C VAL A 447 -24.04 38.75 -35.22
N GLU A 448 -25.14 38.75 -34.47
CA GLU A 448 -25.79 39.98 -33.99
C GLU A 448 -24.84 40.79 -33.09
N LYS A 449 -24.14 40.14 -32.16
CA LYS A 449 -23.16 40.80 -31.29
C LYS A 449 -21.97 41.36 -32.07
N ILE A 450 -21.51 40.68 -33.12
CA ILE A 450 -20.44 41.21 -33.99
C ILE A 450 -20.93 42.45 -34.74
N LYS A 451 -22.15 42.45 -35.28
CA LYS A 451 -22.76 43.63 -35.93
C LYS A 451 -22.84 44.80 -34.95
N TRP A 452 -23.36 44.56 -33.74
CA TRP A 452 -23.40 45.56 -32.69
C TRP A 452 -22.01 46.11 -32.35
N CYS A 453 -20.98 45.26 -32.30
CA CYS A 453 -19.60 45.70 -32.05
C CYS A 453 -19.05 46.62 -33.14
N ARG A 454 -19.40 46.37 -34.42
CA ARG A 454 -19.01 47.24 -35.54
C ARG A 454 -19.70 48.60 -35.46
N GLU A 455 -20.98 48.62 -35.09
CA GLU A 455 -21.77 49.84 -34.91
C GLU A 455 -21.37 50.65 -33.66
N ASN A 456 -20.67 50.02 -32.70
CA ASN A 456 -20.28 50.61 -31.42
C ASN A 456 -18.77 50.59 -31.20
N ASP A 457 -17.98 50.86 -32.24
CA ASP A 457 -16.52 50.65 -32.25
C ASP A 457 -15.78 51.35 -31.09
N ALA A 458 -16.13 52.60 -30.76
CA ALA A 458 -15.53 53.32 -29.64
C ALA A 458 -15.80 52.65 -28.27
N LYS A 459 -16.99 52.07 -28.08
CA LYS A 459 -17.31 51.30 -26.86
C LYS A 459 -16.51 50.01 -26.84
N CYS A 460 -16.39 49.33 -27.98
CA CYS A 460 -15.57 48.13 -28.13
C CYS A 460 -14.09 48.38 -27.82
N LYS A 461 -13.53 49.50 -28.28
CA LYS A 461 -12.17 49.92 -27.91
C LYS A 461 -12.03 50.03 -26.40
N LYS A 462 -12.97 50.69 -25.72
CA LYS A 462 -12.92 50.82 -24.26
C LYS A 462 -13.06 49.48 -23.54
N ILE A 463 -13.87 48.56 -24.05
CA ILE A 463 -13.99 47.19 -23.50
C ILE A 463 -12.65 46.44 -23.62
N ALA A 464 -11.99 46.54 -24.77
CA ALA A 464 -10.67 45.93 -25.00
C ALA A 464 -9.58 46.54 -24.10
N GLU A 465 -9.59 47.85 -23.88
CA GLU A 465 -8.70 48.54 -22.94
C GLU A 465 -8.92 48.07 -21.50
N ASN A 466 -10.18 48.01 -21.05
CA ASN A 466 -10.50 47.51 -19.70
C ASN A 466 -10.07 46.04 -19.52
N ALA A 467 -10.12 45.21 -20.58
CA ALA A 467 -9.64 43.83 -20.56
C ALA A 467 -8.12 43.77 -20.36
N LYS A 468 -7.37 44.63 -21.06
CA LYS A 468 -5.92 44.79 -20.90
C LYS A 468 -5.56 45.26 -19.49
N GLU A 469 -6.27 46.26 -18.96
CA GLU A 469 -6.10 46.74 -17.58
C GLU A 469 -6.37 45.62 -16.56
N PHE A 470 -7.43 44.83 -16.77
CA PHE A 470 -7.74 43.67 -15.94
C PHE A 470 -6.60 42.64 -15.94
N HIS A 471 -6.06 42.32 -17.12
CA HIS A 471 -4.93 41.40 -17.26
C HIS A 471 -3.69 41.93 -16.54
N ALA A 472 -3.31 43.19 -16.76
CA ALA A 472 -2.15 43.82 -16.14
C ALA A 472 -2.25 43.84 -14.60
N LYS A 473 -3.47 44.03 -14.07
CA LYS A 473 -3.70 44.09 -12.62
C LYS A 473 -3.73 42.73 -11.93
N TYR A 474 -4.44 41.75 -12.50
CA TYR A 474 -4.76 40.51 -11.77
C TYR A 474 -4.08 39.26 -12.30
N LEU A 475 -3.59 39.26 -13.55
CA LEU A 475 -3.08 38.06 -14.22
C LEU A 475 -1.56 38.07 -14.40
N GLN A 476 -0.87 39.00 -13.73
CA GLN A 476 0.59 39.08 -13.62
C GLN A 476 1.09 38.37 -12.36
N LYS A 477 2.42 38.36 -12.15
CA LYS A 477 3.09 37.67 -11.04
C LYS A 477 2.43 37.93 -9.69
N ASP A 478 2.31 39.19 -9.29
CA ASP A 478 1.73 39.54 -8.00
C ASP A 478 0.27 39.10 -7.89
N GLY A 479 -0.53 39.23 -8.96
CA GLY A 479 -1.92 38.76 -8.95
C GLY A 479 -2.04 37.23 -8.82
N VAL A 480 -1.17 36.47 -9.48
CA VAL A 480 -1.14 35.01 -9.33
C VAL A 480 -0.71 34.60 -7.92
N LEU A 481 0.34 35.23 -7.38
CA LEU A 481 0.86 34.93 -6.04
C LEU A 481 -0.09 35.37 -4.93
N ASP A 482 -0.71 36.54 -5.04
CA ASP A 482 -1.69 37.05 -4.08
C ASP A 482 -2.94 36.18 -4.06
N TYR A 483 -3.42 35.72 -5.23
CA TYR A 483 -4.54 34.79 -5.26
C TYR A 483 -4.18 33.45 -4.60
N MET A 484 -3.00 32.91 -4.89
CA MET A 484 -2.51 31.69 -4.24
C MET A 484 -2.34 31.88 -2.72
N GLN A 485 -1.80 33.01 -2.26
CA GLN A 485 -1.70 33.30 -0.83
C GLN A 485 -3.10 33.34 -0.20
N ARG A 486 -4.05 34.03 -0.84
CA ARG A 486 -5.43 34.15 -0.37
C ARG A 486 -6.11 32.78 -0.22
N ILE A 487 -6.02 31.91 -1.22
CA ILE A 487 -6.68 30.60 -1.17
C ILE A 487 -6.09 29.72 -0.07
N LEU A 488 -4.77 29.81 0.20
CA LEU A 488 -4.12 29.00 1.22
C LEU A 488 -4.48 29.47 2.64
N VAL A 489 -4.60 30.79 2.85
CA VAL A 489 -5.14 31.37 4.09
C VAL A 489 -6.58 30.92 4.33
N ASP A 490 -7.44 31.03 3.31
CA ASP A 490 -8.82 30.59 3.44
C ASP A 490 -8.93 29.06 3.66
N ILE A 491 -8.10 28.24 2.98
CA ILE A 491 -8.05 26.79 3.22
C ILE A 491 -7.67 26.50 4.67
N GLN A 492 -6.60 27.12 5.18
CA GLN A 492 -6.14 26.90 6.54
C GLN A 492 -7.22 27.32 7.55
N THR A 493 -7.92 28.43 7.29
CA THR A 493 -8.98 28.95 8.16
C THR A 493 -10.16 27.97 8.24
N ASN A 494 -10.58 27.41 7.10
CA ASN A 494 -11.72 26.49 7.04
C ASN A 494 -11.38 25.06 7.50
N ALA A 495 -10.23 24.53 7.09
CA ALA A 495 -9.78 23.18 7.46
C ALA A 495 -9.41 23.07 8.94
N SER A 496 -8.90 24.17 9.52
CA SER A 496 -8.22 24.23 10.82
C SER A 496 -6.98 23.33 10.87
N SER A 497 -5.97 23.70 11.66
CA SER A 497 -4.82 22.83 11.92
C SER A 497 -5.29 21.47 12.48
N TYR A 498 -4.68 20.37 12.04
CA TYR A 498 -4.84 19.05 12.64
C TYR A 498 -3.47 18.44 12.97
N LEU A 499 -3.50 17.48 13.88
CA LEU A 499 -2.32 16.80 14.40
C LEU A 499 -2.10 15.46 13.71
N TYR A 500 -0.83 15.19 13.47
CA TYR A 500 -0.34 13.85 13.27
C TYR A 500 0.24 13.35 14.59
N ASN A 501 0.26 12.04 14.76
CA ASN A 501 0.93 11.43 15.90
C ASN A 501 2.43 11.75 15.82
N SER A 502 3.02 12.13 16.96
CA SER A 502 4.45 12.42 17.11
C SER A 502 5.31 11.18 16.87
N ILE A 503 4.74 10.00 17.13
CA ILE A 503 5.34 8.70 16.87
C ILE A 503 4.33 7.87 16.10
N ALA A 504 4.74 7.28 14.97
CA ALA A 504 3.87 6.37 14.23
C ALA A 504 3.68 5.06 15.04
N PRO A 505 2.47 4.45 15.05
CA PRO A 505 2.25 3.21 15.79
C PRO A 505 3.25 2.09 15.46
N ILE A 506 3.59 1.93 14.18
CA ILE A 506 4.58 0.94 13.73
C ILE A 506 5.98 1.24 14.28
N ASP A 507 6.40 2.51 14.33
CA ASP A 507 7.73 2.86 14.83
C ASP A 507 7.84 2.62 16.34
N ASN A 508 6.77 2.89 17.08
CA ASN A 508 6.68 2.53 18.49
C ASN A 508 6.78 1.02 18.70
N GLN A 509 6.03 0.22 17.92
CA GLN A 509 6.09 -1.24 18.00
C GLN A 509 7.52 -1.74 17.73
N ILE A 510 8.15 -1.31 16.63
CA ILE A 510 9.51 -1.74 16.27
C ILE A 510 10.54 -1.37 17.35
N MET A 511 10.41 -0.19 17.96
CA MET A 511 11.27 0.23 19.07
C MET A 511 11.09 -0.68 20.31
N CYS A 512 9.85 -0.98 20.68
CA CYS A 512 9.55 -1.91 21.77
C CYS A 512 10.06 -3.33 21.49
N GLU A 513 9.88 -3.81 20.25
CA GLU A 513 10.36 -5.12 19.79
C GLU A 513 11.88 -5.19 19.91
N TYR A 514 12.59 -4.20 19.38
CA TYR A 514 14.06 -4.10 19.47
C TYR A 514 14.54 -4.18 20.92
N ASN A 515 13.94 -3.41 21.82
CA ASN A 515 14.30 -3.37 23.24
C ASN A 515 13.97 -4.67 24.00
N THR A 516 13.09 -5.52 23.46
CA THR A 516 12.66 -6.76 24.10
C THR A 516 13.46 -7.98 23.63
N ILE A 517 14.18 -7.87 22.50
CA ILE A 517 15.01 -8.97 21.99
C ILE A 517 16.09 -9.32 23.01
N CYS A 518 16.04 -10.55 23.52
CA CYS A 518 16.89 -11.02 24.60
C CYS A 518 17.98 -11.99 24.10
N THR A 519 19.24 -11.74 24.47
CA THR A 519 20.41 -12.54 24.05
C THR A 519 20.92 -13.46 25.16
N ASN A 520 20.01 -14.15 25.85
CA ASN A 520 20.39 -15.05 26.95
C ASN A 520 20.98 -16.38 26.44
N TYR A 521 21.93 -16.92 27.19
CA TYR A 521 22.52 -18.25 27.00
C TYR A 521 22.90 -18.87 28.37
N PRO A 522 23.10 -20.20 28.47
CA PRO A 522 23.49 -20.84 29.72
C PRO A 522 24.82 -20.33 30.28
N ALA A 523 24.89 -20.08 31.59
CA ALA A 523 26.11 -19.62 32.25
C ALA A 523 27.29 -20.59 32.02
N THR A 524 28.46 -20.05 31.69
CA THR A 524 29.68 -20.82 31.40
C THR A 524 30.93 -19.99 31.71
N GLN A 525 32.03 -20.65 32.06
CA GLN A 525 33.36 -20.03 32.20
C GLN A 525 34.19 -20.12 30.91
N LYS A 526 33.65 -20.74 29.86
CA LYS A 526 34.29 -20.94 28.56
C LYS A 526 34.23 -19.67 27.71
N THR A 527 35.14 -19.57 26.74
CA THR A 527 35.27 -18.45 25.79
C THR A 527 34.87 -18.85 24.37
N VAL A 528 34.82 -17.89 23.44
CA VAL A 528 34.54 -18.19 22.01
C VAL A 528 35.60 -19.09 21.37
N MET A 529 36.81 -19.16 21.95
CA MET A 529 37.87 -20.07 21.49
C MET A 529 37.61 -21.54 21.85
N ASP A 530 36.70 -21.80 22.79
CA ASP A 530 36.30 -23.15 23.19
C ASP A 530 35.18 -23.73 22.29
N ILE A 531 34.74 -23.01 21.25
CA ILE A 531 33.70 -23.48 20.34
C ILE A 531 34.24 -24.63 19.48
N ASN A 532 33.71 -25.83 19.70
CA ASN A 532 34.01 -27.03 18.93
C ASN A 532 32.83 -27.38 18.02
N THR A 533 32.51 -28.66 17.88
CA THR A 533 31.51 -29.18 16.94
C THR A 533 30.18 -29.49 17.63
N ILE A 534 29.07 -29.26 16.94
CA ILE A 534 27.77 -29.78 17.36
C ILE A 534 27.78 -31.32 17.48
N PRO A 535 26.99 -31.92 18.38
CA PRO A 535 26.88 -33.37 18.49
C PRO A 535 26.21 -33.97 17.25
N MET A 536 26.55 -35.22 16.93
CA MET A 536 25.80 -35.99 15.92
C MET A 536 24.42 -36.34 16.48
N THR A 537 23.40 -35.55 16.14
CA THR A 537 22.01 -35.78 16.55
C THR A 537 21.18 -36.42 15.44
N ASN A 538 20.01 -36.96 15.80
CA ASN A 538 19.05 -37.57 14.88
C ASN A 538 18.26 -36.53 14.05
N GLY A 539 18.97 -35.60 13.39
CA GLY A 539 18.39 -34.59 12.50
C GLY A 539 17.99 -33.27 13.16
N ARG A 540 17.08 -32.54 12.50
CA ARG A 540 16.60 -31.20 12.88
C ARG A 540 15.62 -31.30 14.06
N THR A 541 16.02 -30.82 15.24
CA THR A 541 15.22 -30.88 16.48
C THR A 541 15.19 -29.52 17.19
N TYR A 542 14.15 -29.26 17.98
CA TYR A 542 14.03 -28.01 18.74
C TYR A 542 15.21 -27.80 19.70
N GLY A 543 15.65 -28.84 20.41
CA GLY A 543 16.75 -28.74 21.35
C GLY A 543 18.08 -28.37 20.69
N LEU A 544 18.39 -28.95 19.52
CA LEU A 544 19.56 -28.56 18.74
C LEU A 544 19.47 -27.10 18.28
N LEU A 545 18.36 -26.71 17.65
CA LEU A 545 18.19 -25.34 17.15
C LEU A 545 18.27 -24.30 18.28
N LYS A 546 17.66 -24.59 19.44
CA LYS A 546 17.75 -23.72 20.61
C LYS A 546 19.17 -23.66 21.21
N SER A 547 19.95 -24.73 21.12
CA SER A 547 21.36 -24.70 21.54
C SER A 547 22.22 -23.84 20.61
N ILE A 548 21.90 -23.82 19.32
CA ILE A 548 22.56 -22.96 18.33
C ILE A 548 22.16 -21.50 18.55
N GLU A 549 20.90 -21.23 18.90
CA GLU A 549 20.48 -19.89 19.35
C GLU A 549 21.32 -19.42 20.56
N TYR A 550 21.54 -20.29 21.56
CA TYR A 550 22.43 -19.99 22.68
C TYR A 550 23.88 -19.74 22.24
N LEU A 551 24.37 -20.52 21.27
CA LEU A 551 25.71 -20.32 20.71
C LEU A 551 25.84 -18.96 20.03
N VAL A 552 24.86 -18.56 19.21
CA VAL A 552 24.83 -17.24 18.55
C VAL A 552 24.79 -16.13 19.59
N ASN A 553 23.94 -16.24 20.61
CA ASN A 553 23.88 -15.28 21.72
C ASN A 553 25.20 -15.21 22.51
N PHE A 554 25.85 -16.35 22.73
CA PHE A 554 27.16 -16.44 23.37
C PHE A 554 28.24 -15.74 22.54
N VAL A 555 28.27 -15.96 21.24
CA VAL A 555 29.20 -15.28 20.33
C VAL A 555 28.93 -13.78 20.34
N ASN A 556 27.71 -13.33 20.03
CA ASN A 556 27.37 -11.90 19.93
C ASN A 556 27.65 -11.10 21.22
N LYS A 557 27.61 -11.76 22.40
CA LYS A 557 27.91 -11.10 23.68
C LYS A 557 29.40 -11.02 23.99
N ASN A 558 30.23 -11.90 23.41
CA ASN A 558 31.64 -12.04 23.77
C ASN A 558 32.62 -11.75 22.60
N SER A 559 32.12 -11.61 21.36
CA SER A 559 32.88 -11.33 20.14
C SER A 559 31.95 -10.89 19.00
N ASP A 560 32.51 -10.47 17.87
CA ASP A 560 31.73 -10.27 16.64
C ASP A 560 31.46 -11.59 15.93
N PHE A 561 30.20 -11.81 15.50
CA PHE A 561 29.80 -13.04 14.81
C PHE A 561 30.62 -13.32 13.56
N GLU A 562 30.89 -12.31 12.74
CA GLU A 562 31.66 -12.44 11.49
C GLU A 562 33.15 -12.74 11.72
N ILE A 563 33.67 -12.51 12.93
CA ILE A 563 35.06 -12.87 13.28
C ILE A 563 35.15 -14.35 13.64
N VAL A 564 34.14 -14.87 14.35
CA VAL A 564 34.13 -16.25 14.87
C VAL A 564 33.56 -17.24 13.84
N ALA A 565 32.53 -16.84 13.10
CA ALA A 565 31.92 -17.65 12.06
C ALA A 565 32.65 -17.44 10.72
N THR A 566 32.93 -18.53 10.00
CA THR A 566 33.60 -18.46 8.70
C THR A 566 32.56 -18.16 7.61
N GLU A 567 32.70 -17.03 6.93
CA GLU A 567 31.89 -16.68 5.76
C GLU A 567 32.23 -17.60 4.57
N ASP A 568 31.21 -18.11 3.90
CA ASP A 568 31.35 -18.79 2.62
C ASP A 568 31.50 -17.76 1.49
N LYS A 569 32.32 -18.06 0.47
CA LYS A 569 32.54 -17.13 -0.65
C LYS A 569 31.30 -17.00 -1.55
N ASP A 570 30.41 -17.99 -1.51
CA ASP A 570 29.20 -18.02 -2.34
C ASP A 570 28.03 -17.26 -1.70
N GLU A 571 27.55 -16.23 -2.39
CA GLU A 571 26.33 -15.52 -2.02
C GLU A 571 25.08 -16.36 -2.37
N ILE A 572 24.12 -16.44 -1.43
CA ILE A 572 22.86 -17.13 -1.67
C ILE A 572 21.96 -16.29 -2.59
N PHE A 573 21.90 -14.98 -2.31
CA PHE A 573 21.01 -14.07 -3.00
C PHE A 573 21.44 -12.61 -2.84
N ARG A 574 21.25 -11.79 -3.89
CA ARG A 574 21.52 -10.34 -3.86
C ARG A 574 20.47 -9.59 -4.64
N ASN A 575 20.00 -8.46 -4.09
CA ASN A 575 19.20 -7.48 -4.82
C ASN A 575 19.61 -6.05 -4.44
N LYS A 576 18.84 -5.05 -4.91
CA LYS A 576 19.11 -3.62 -4.61
C LYS A 576 18.93 -3.25 -3.12
N LEU A 577 18.19 -4.06 -2.35
CA LEU A 577 17.79 -3.77 -0.98
C LEU A 577 18.58 -4.57 0.06
N GLY A 578 19.29 -5.63 -0.32
CA GLY A 578 20.06 -6.45 0.60
C GLY A 578 20.76 -7.64 -0.05
N VAL A 579 21.49 -8.38 0.76
CA VAL A 579 22.25 -9.59 0.39
C VAL A 579 22.06 -10.68 1.44
N ILE A 580 22.06 -11.94 1.01
CA ILE A 580 22.01 -13.12 1.87
C ILE A 580 23.28 -13.94 1.64
N ARG A 581 24.02 -14.21 2.70
CA ARG A 581 25.31 -14.94 2.66
C ARG A 581 25.28 -16.16 3.58
N LYS A 582 26.14 -17.14 3.31
CA LYS A 582 26.31 -18.30 4.20
C LYS A 582 27.46 -18.07 5.18
N PHE A 583 27.26 -18.52 6.40
CA PHE A 583 28.28 -18.56 7.43
C PHE A 583 28.33 -19.95 8.04
N ASN A 584 29.50 -20.38 8.50
CA ASN A 584 29.69 -21.67 9.16
C ASN A 584 30.30 -21.46 10.55
N LEU A 585 29.69 -22.07 11.56
CA LEU A 585 30.18 -22.08 12.94
C LEU A 585 29.83 -23.43 13.58
N ALA A 586 30.79 -24.05 14.28
CA ALA A 586 30.60 -25.33 14.96
C ALA A 586 30.08 -26.48 14.06
N ASN A 587 30.45 -26.48 12.77
CA ASN A 587 29.92 -27.37 11.72
C ASN A 587 28.41 -27.21 11.46
N TYR A 588 27.84 -26.05 11.81
CA TYR A 588 26.49 -25.67 11.43
C TYR A 588 26.52 -24.51 10.43
N THR A 589 25.65 -24.55 9.43
CA THR A 589 25.55 -23.53 8.38
C THR A 589 24.39 -22.60 8.66
N PHE A 590 24.66 -21.30 8.57
CA PHE A 590 23.73 -20.20 8.78
C PHE A 590 23.52 -19.46 7.46
N ALA A 591 22.35 -18.85 7.31
CA ALA A 591 22.11 -17.81 6.33
C ALA A 591 22.00 -16.46 7.05
N VAL A 592 22.73 -15.45 6.60
CA VAL A 592 22.72 -14.11 7.19
C VAL A 592 22.15 -13.12 6.20
N LYS A 593 21.05 -12.44 6.57
CA LYS A 593 20.40 -11.39 5.76
C LYS A 593 20.94 -10.02 6.18
N THR A 594 21.52 -9.28 5.23
CA THR A 594 22.11 -7.95 5.46
C THR A 594 21.39 -6.88 4.64
N THR A 595 21.08 -5.74 5.26
CA THR A 595 20.49 -4.58 4.60
C THR A 595 20.92 -3.26 5.24
N SER A 596 21.09 -2.22 4.43
CA SER A 596 21.25 -0.82 4.86
C SER A 596 19.98 0.03 4.65
N SER A 597 18.92 -0.55 4.05
CA SER A 597 17.66 0.17 3.82
C SER A 597 16.92 0.37 5.14
N THR A 598 16.51 1.60 5.43
CA THR A 598 15.77 1.96 6.65
C THR A 598 14.51 1.14 6.86
N GLN A 599 13.74 0.89 5.79
CA GLN A 599 12.53 0.07 5.86
C GLN A 599 12.84 -1.39 6.16
N LYS A 600 13.85 -1.96 5.49
CA LYS A 600 14.24 -3.37 5.69
C LYS A 600 14.88 -3.61 7.05
N ARG A 601 15.52 -2.60 7.66
CA ARG A 601 15.97 -2.67 9.05
C ARG A 601 14.81 -2.89 10.01
N LYS A 602 13.69 -2.17 9.84
CA LYS A 602 12.47 -2.39 10.64
C LYS A 602 11.92 -3.80 10.45
N GLU A 603 11.85 -4.28 9.19
CA GLU A 603 11.45 -5.67 8.90
C GLU A 603 12.36 -6.71 9.57
N HIS A 604 13.67 -6.49 9.61
CA HIS A 604 14.63 -7.39 10.26
C HIS A 604 14.48 -7.43 11.79
N ILE A 605 14.24 -6.28 12.43
CA ILE A 605 13.91 -6.23 13.87
C ILE A 605 12.64 -7.04 14.13
N HIS A 606 11.59 -6.75 13.37
CA HIS A 606 10.30 -7.42 13.51
C HIS A 606 10.42 -8.94 13.31
N GLU A 607 11.04 -9.37 12.21
CA GLU A 607 11.30 -10.78 11.90
C GLU A 607 12.04 -11.49 13.04
N THR A 608 13.07 -10.85 13.60
CA THR A 608 13.85 -11.44 14.69
C THR A 608 13.01 -11.56 15.96
N PHE A 609 12.30 -10.50 16.33
CA PHE A 609 11.43 -10.49 17.51
C PHE A 609 10.35 -11.57 17.44
N ILE A 610 9.53 -11.59 16.38
CA ILE A 610 8.43 -12.56 16.29
C ILE A 610 8.95 -14.00 16.27
N SER A 611 10.15 -14.22 15.71
CA SER A 611 10.73 -15.55 15.63
C SER A 611 11.23 -16.04 16.99
N LEU A 612 12.02 -15.22 17.69
CA LEU A 612 12.56 -15.57 19.01
C LEU A 612 11.44 -15.76 20.06
N HIS A 613 10.39 -14.94 20.00
CA HIS A 613 9.32 -14.96 20.99
C HIS A 613 8.17 -15.94 20.65
N CYS A 614 7.88 -16.17 19.37
CA CYS A 614 6.77 -17.00 18.91
C CYS A 614 7.20 -18.16 17.99
N LEU A 615 7.75 -17.87 16.80
CA LEU A 615 7.83 -18.87 15.72
C LEU A 615 8.81 -20.01 16.00
N ASN A 616 9.96 -19.72 16.63
CA ASN A 616 10.96 -20.74 16.95
C ASN A 616 10.38 -21.87 17.83
N LYS A 617 9.38 -21.57 18.67
CA LYS A 617 8.70 -22.57 19.51
C LYS A 617 7.84 -23.54 18.69
N LEU A 618 7.41 -23.15 17.49
CA LEU A 618 6.65 -24.01 16.58
C LEU A 618 7.46 -25.23 16.13
N SER A 619 8.79 -25.12 16.09
CA SER A 619 9.67 -26.25 15.76
C SER A 619 9.63 -27.38 16.81
N ARG A 620 8.98 -27.20 17.97
CA ARG A 620 8.63 -28.31 18.87
C ARG A 620 7.52 -29.19 18.32
N TYR A 621 6.71 -28.70 17.38
CA TYR A 621 5.51 -29.38 16.92
C TYR A 621 5.60 -29.76 15.45
N ILE A 622 6.13 -28.86 14.61
CA ILE A 622 6.10 -28.98 13.15
C ILE A 622 7.42 -28.54 12.50
N PRO A 623 7.82 -29.12 11.36
CA PRO A 623 9.10 -28.82 10.70
C PRO A 623 9.07 -27.58 9.80
N ASN A 624 7.88 -27.02 9.52
CA ASN A 624 7.64 -26.14 8.36
C ASN A 624 8.08 -24.68 8.53
N PHE A 625 8.77 -24.31 9.60
CA PHE A 625 9.21 -22.93 9.84
C PHE A 625 10.72 -22.92 10.04
N ALA A 626 11.44 -22.08 9.28
CA ALA A 626 12.86 -21.86 9.48
C ALA A 626 13.13 -21.19 10.83
N TYR A 627 14.25 -21.56 11.47
CA TYR A 627 14.63 -21.00 12.75
C TYR A 627 15.39 -19.68 12.59
N ILE A 628 15.17 -18.72 13.50
CA ILE A 628 16.00 -17.50 13.58
C ILE A 628 16.78 -17.53 14.88
N PHE A 629 18.09 -17.38 14.79
CA PHE A 629 18.98 -17.50 15.95
C PHE A 629 19.23 -16.17 16.66
N GLY A 630 19.03 -15.06 15.96
CA GLY A 630 19.23 -13.71 16.50
C GLY A 630 19.66 -12.74 15.40
N PHE A 631 20.21 -11.61 15.80
CA PHE A 631 20.80 -10.63 14.89
C PHE A 631 22.05 -9.99 15.51
N TYR A 632 22.85 -9.31 14.69
CA TYR A 632 23.91 -8.40 15.14
C TYR A 632 23.92 -7.12 14.30
N GLU A 633 24.53 -6.07 14.85
CA GLU A 633 24.66 -4.77 14.20
C GLU A 633 26.05 -4.58 13.63
N LYS A 634 26.14 -3.92 12.47
CA LYS A 634 27.42 -3.52 11.87
C LYS A 634 27.24 -2.20 11.15
N GLY A 635 27.77 -1.12 11.71
CA GLY A 635 27.46 0.24 11.25
C GLY A 635 25.95 0.47 11.24
N ASP A 636 25.40 0.93 10.11
CA ASP A 636 23.96 1.18 9.96
C ASP A 636 23.14 -0.07 9.56
N THR A 637 23.73 -1.28 9.58
CA THR A 637 23.06 -2.51 9.14
C THR A 637 22.59 -3.37 10.30
N ILE A 638 21.42 -4.01 10.10
CA ILE A 638 20.88 -5.04 11.00
C ILE A 638 20.98 -6.38 10.26
N ASN A 639 21.75 -7.32 10.80
CA ASN A 639 22.10 -8.58 10.16
C ASN A 639 21.40 -9.74 10.85
N VAL A 640 20.37 -10.30 10.23
CA VAL A 640 19.57 -11.39 10.82
C VAL A 640 20.24 -12.72 10.54
N ILE A 641 20.52 -13.49 11.59
CA ILE A 641 21.12 -14.83 11.52
C ILE A 641 19.98 -15.87 11.57
N THR A 642 19.78 -16.58 10.46
CA THR A 642 18.73 -17.59 10.31
C THR A 642 19.31 -18.95 9.89
N GLU A 643 18.53 -20.00 10.13
CA GLU A 643 18.82 -21.35 9.66
C GLU A 643 18.97 -21.39 8.13
N TYR A 644 20.05 -22.01 7.67
CA TYR A 644 20.18 -22.34 6.27
C TYR A 644 19.35 -23.59 5.95
N ILE A 645 18.23 -23.40 5.27
CA ILE A 645 17.39 -24.48 4.77
C ILE A 645 17.91 -24.91 3.39
N GLY A 646 18.60 -26.05 3.33
CA GLY A 646 18.99 -26.65 2.05
C GLY A 646 17.76 -27.06 1.23
N GLY A 647 17.81 -26.95 -0.10
CA GLY A 647 16.70 -27.27 -0.98
C GLY A 647 16.59 -26.29 -2.15
N ILE A 648 15.47 -26.31 -2.86
CA ILE A 648 15.12 -25.31 -3.88
C ILE A 648 13.87 -24.57 -3.45
N THR A 649 13.70 -23.32 -3.88
CA THR A 649 12.47 -22.59 -3.60
C THR A 649 11.28 -23.28 -4.28
N MET A 650 10.05 -23.12 -3.76
CA MET A 650 8.85 -23.61 -4.42
C MET A 650 8.66 -22.92 -5.78
N TYR A 651 9.11 -21.67 -5.91
CA TYR A 651 9.21 -20.97 -7.19
C TYR A 651 10.08 -21.76 -8.19
N ASP A 652 11.30 -22.14 -7.82
CA ASP A 652 12.19 -22.91 -8.69
C ASP A 652 11.68 -24.33 -8.94
N TYR A 653 11.06 -24.96 -7.93
CA TYR A 653 10.42 -26.26 -8.08
C TYR A 653 9.29 -26.22 -9.12
N ILE A 654 8.38 -25.24 -9.03
CA ILE A 654 7.30 -25.04 -10.02
C ILE A 654 7.88 -24.81 -11.40
N LYS A 655 9.01 -24.10 -11.53
CA LYS A 655 9.64 -23.87 -12.83
C LYS A 655 10.31 -25.14 -13.40
N SER A 656 10.88 -25.97 -12.55
CA SER A 656 11.66 -27.16 -12.94
C SER A 656 10.85 -28.25 -13.65
N ASP A 657 11.54 -29.11 -14.41
CA ASP A 657 10.93 -30.29 -15.06
C ASP A 657 10.50 -31.39 -14.07
N LYS A 658 10.88 -31.25 -12.79
CA LYS A 658 10.50 -32.16 -11.71
C LYS A 658 9.12 -31.83 -11.12
N PHE A 659 8.48 -30.74 -11.56
CA PHE A 659 7.18 -30.33 -11.06
C PHE A 659 6.11 -31.40 -11.31
N CYS A 660 5.45 -31.81 -10.24
CA CYS A 660 4.29 -32.70 -10.26
C CYS A 660 3.13 -32.03 -9.51
N LEU A 661 1.94 -31.99 -10.13
CA LEU A 661 0.75 -31.37 -9.52
C LEU A 661 0.33 -32.10 -8.23
N GLN A 662 0.55 -33.41 -8.13
CA GLN A 662 0.25 -34.17 -6.92
C GLN A 662 1.17 -33.80 -5.75
N GLU A 663 2.49 -33.68 -6.01
CA GLU A 663 3.44 -33.18 -5.00
C GLU A 663 3.09 -31.74 -4.59
N TYR A 664 2.68 -30.90 -5.54
CA TYR A 664 2.21 -29.53 -5.25
C TYR A 664 0.99 -29.51 -4.31
N ILE A 665 -0.01 -30.37 -4.52
CA ILE A 665 -1.17 -30.48 -3.64
C ILE A 665 -0.76 -30.92 -2.23
N LEU A 666 0.15 -31.90 -2.12
CA LEU A 666 0.69 -32.32 -0.82
C LEU A 666 1.43 -31.18 -0.11
N ILE A 667 2.20 -30.37 -0.86
CA ILE A 667 2.91 -29.19 -0.33
C ILE A 667 1.92 -28.17 0.24
N ILE A 668 0.88 -27.79 -0.50
CA ILE A 668 -0.08 -26.77 -0.03
C ILE A 668 -0.95 -27.28 1.13
N ILE A 669 -1.23 -28.59 1.23
CA ILE A 669 -1.90 -29.19 2.39
C ILE A 669 -1.01 -29.12 3.64
N GLN A 670 0.27 -29.50 3.52
CA GLN A 670 1.22 -29.39 4.63
C GLN A 670 1.38 -27.94 5.11
N LEU A 671 1.46 -26.99 4.17
CA LEU A 671 1.51 -25.56 4.49
C LEU A 671 0.23 -25.09 5.18
N ALA A 672 -0.96 -25.46 4.69
CA ALA A 672 -2.23 -25.09 5.32
C ALA A 672 -2.35 -25.62 6.76
N LEU A 673 -1.92 -26.86 7.01
CA LEU A 673 -1.87 -27.44 8.35
C LEU A 673 -0.85 -26.72 9.24
N ALA A 674 0.35 -26.45 8.73
CA ALA A 674 1.40 -25.73 9.45
C ALA A 674 0.95 -24.32 9.86
N ILE A 675 0.32 -23.59 8.94
CA ILE A 675 -0.24 -22.25 9.20
C ILE A 675 -1.35 -22.34 10.25
N LYS A 676 -2.24 -23.34 10.17
CA LYS A 676 -3.30 -23.51 11.17
C LYS A 676 -2.74 -23.74 12.57
N VAL A 677 -1.71 -24.57 12.70
CA VAL A 677 -0.99 -24.79 13.97
C VAL A 677 -0.39 -23.47 14.48
N ALA A 678 0.27 -22.71 13.60
CA ALA A 678 0.88 -21.43 13.95
C ALA A 678 -0.16 -20.38 14.37
N GLN A 679 -1.32 -20.34 13.71
CA GLN A 679 -2.46 -19.49 14.07
C GLN A 679 -3.01 -19.81 15.46
N ILE A 680 -3.15 -21.10 15.79
CA ILE A 680 -3.63 -21.53 17.11
C ILE A 680 -2.63 -21.13 18.20
N LYS A 681 -1.34 -21.34 17.96
CA LYS A 681 -0.30 -21.09 18.96
C LYS A 681 -0.02 -19.61 19.19
N CYS A 682 0.02 -18.81 18.13
CA CYS A 682 0.48 -17.43 18.23
C CYS A 682 -0.21 -16.46 17.26
N GLY A 683 -1.39 -16.79 16.72
CA GLY A 683 -2.09 -15.87 15.81
C GLY A 683 -1.30 -15.53 14.54
N PHE A 684 -0.42 -16.44 14.11
CA PHE A 684 0.50 -16.21 13.01
C PHE A 684 -0.23 -16.00 11.67
N ILE A 685 0.15 -14.93 10.97
CA ILE A 685 -0.19 -14.68 9.57
C ILE A 685 1.07 -14.15 8.89
N HIS A 686 1.45 -14.71 7.75
CA HIS A 686 2.69 -14.36 7.07
C HIS A 686 2.56 -13.07 6.24
N TYR A 687 1.40 -12.84 5.61
CA TYR A 687 1.13 -11.72 4.69
C TYR A 687 1.95 -11.67 3.39
N ASP A 688 2.97 -12.52 3.22
CA ASP A 688 3.82 -12.59 2.01
C ASP A 688 4.18 -14.05 1.67
N LEU A 689 3.28 -14.98 1.97
CA LEU A 689 3.47 -16.41 1.71
C LEU A 689 3.32 -16.75 0.23
N THR A 690 4.39 -16.50 -0.51
CA THR A 690 4.52 -16.69 -1.95
C THR A 690 5.51 -17.81 -2.26
N PRO A 691 5.51 -18.40 -3.48
CA PRO A 691 6.37 -19.55 -3.81
C PRO A 691 7.88 -19.32 -3.58
N TRP A 692 8.37 -18.09 -3.63
CA TRP A 692 9.81 -17.83 -3.37
C TRP A 692 10.15 -17.80 -1.86
N ASN A 693 9.17 -17.63 -0.97
CA ASN A 693 9.32 -17.66 0.49
C ASN A 693 9.10 -19.07 1.08
N ILE A 694 9.12 -20.11 0.24
CA ILE A 694 8.96 -21.50 0.63
C ILE A 694 10.12 -22.28 0.04
N ILE A 695 10.88 -23.01 0.86
CA ILE A 695 11.93 -23.92 0.42
C ILE A 695 11.42 -25.35 0.52
N ILE A 696 11.60 -26.12 -0.55
CA ILE A 696 11.22 -27.52 -0.64
C ILE A 696 12.43 -28.40 -0.32
N GLN A 697 12.38 -29.08 0.82
CA GLN A 697 13.34 -30.08 1.25
C GLN A 697 12.89 -31.48 0.85
N LYS A 698 13.74 -32.23 0.14
CA LYS A 698 13.54 -33.67 -0.09
C LYS A 698 14.44 -34.49 0.82
N ILE A 699 13.86 -35.39 1.59
CA ILE A 699 14.59 -36.33 2.48
C ILE A 699 14.59 -37.74 1.88
N GLN A 700 15.60 -38.55 2.23
CA GLN A 700 15.78 -39.88 1.63
C GLN A 700 14.69 -40.87 2.05
N ASN A 701 14.35 -40.88 3.34
CA ASN A 701 13.37 -41.81 3.91
C ASN A 701 12.10 -41.05 4.34
N PRO A 702 10.89 -41.53 4.00
CA PRO A 702 9.66 -40.88 4.45
C PRO A 702 9.52 -40.85 5.98
N VAL A 703 9.11 -39.70 6.50
CA VAL A 703 8.91 -39.45 7.94
C VAL A 703 7.45 -39.09 8.21
N HIS A 704 6.98 -39.40 9.42
CA HIS A 704 5.66 -38.98 9.89
C HIS A 704 5.74 -37.66 10.66
N PHE A 705 4.94 -36.67 10.26
CA PHE A 705 4.74 -35.43 11.00
C PHE A 705 3.28 -35.31 11.45
N ASP A 706 3.09 -34.90 12.70
CA ASP A 706 1.78 -34.70 13.31
C ASP A 706 1.46 -33.21 13.41
N TYR A 707 0.34 -32.81 12.81
CA TYR A 707 -0.22 -31.46 12.88
C TYR A 707 -1.44 -31.51 13.79
N ALA A 708 -1.23 -31.20 15.08
CA ALA A 708 -2.29 -31.16 16.07
C ALA A 708 -3.08 -29.85 15.95
N ILE A 709 -4.37 -29.94 15.61
CA ILE A 709 -5.29 -28.80 15.63
C ILE A 709 -5.89 -28.69 17.03
N ASN A 710 -6.40 -29.80 17.55
CA ASN A 710 -6.83 -29.96 18.94
C ASN A 710 -6.57 -31.41 19.39
N HIS A 711 -6.99 -31.74 20.60
CA HIS A 711 -6.75 -33.06 21.20
C HIS A 711 -7.40 -34.24 20.46
N ASP A 712 -8.44 -33.98 19.66
CA ASP A 712 -9.20 -34.98 18.88
C ASP A 712 -8.92 -34.93 17.37
N GLN A 713 -8.35 -33.82 16.88
CA GLN A 713 -8.05 -33.59 15.47
C GLN A 713 -6.54 -33.43 15.27
N ILE A 714 -5.85 -34.56 15.08
CA ILE A 714 -4.42 -34.61 14.77
C ILE A 714 -4.27 -35.19 13.37
N TYR A 715 -3.73 -34.40 12.45
CA TYR A 715 -3.45 -34.84 11.09
C TYR A 715 -2.02 -35.37 11.00
N ARG A 716 -1.87 -36.66 10.67
CA ARG A 716 -0.57 -37.30 10.46
C ARG A 716 -0.29 -37.41 8.97
N ILE A 717 0.85 -36.87 8.54
CA ILE A 717 1.32 -36.94 7.15
C ILE A 717 2.60 -37.76 7.08
N LYS A 718 2.61 -38.78 6.22
CA LYS A 718 3.83 -39.49 5.82
C LYS A 718 4.40 -38.83 4.58
N THR A 719 5.60 -38.28 4.64
CA THR A 719 6.18 -37.53 3.51
C THR A 719 7.70 -37.64 3.45
N ASN A 720 8.25 -37.54 2.25
CA ASN A 720 9.67 -37.30 1.99
C ASN A 720 9.92 -35.86 1.47
N ILE A 721 8.90 -35.00 1.47
CA ILE A 721 8.94 -33.61 1.04
C ILE A 721 8.47 -32.73 2.18
N ILE A 722 9.33 -31.81 2.62
CA ILE A 722 9.07 -30.87 3.71
C ILE A 722 9.10 -29.45 3.13
N PRO A 723 7.96 -28.76 3.03
CA PRO A 723 7.94 -27.35 2.69
C PRO A 723 8.24 -26.52 3.94
N VAL A 724 9.29 -25.70 3.88
CA VAL A 724 9.74 -24.82 4.97
C VAL A 724 9.53 -23.37 4.57
N ILE A 725 8.77 -22.66 5.40
CA ILE A 725 8.49 -21.23 5.29
C ILE A 725 9.70 -20.45 5.79
N ILE A 726 10.08 -19.42 5.02
CA ILE A 726 11.15 -18.47 5.33
C ILE A 726 10.64 -17.04 5.16
N ASP A 727 11.41 -16.07 5.63
CA ASP A 727 11.18 -14.63 5.47
C ASP A 727 9.92 -14.09 6.16
N PHE A 728 10.04 -13.84 7.46
CA PHE A 728 8.89 -13.46 8.29
C PHE A 728 8.74 -11.94 8.49
N GLY A 729 9.53 -11.11 7.81
CA GLY A 729 9.59 -9.65 8.07
C GLY A 729 8.29 -8.88 7.89
N LYS A 730 7.30 -9.45 7.20
CA LYS A 730 5.98 -8.84 6.97
C LYS A 730 4.84 -9.46 7.77
N SER A 731 5.17 -10.42 8.62
CA SER A 731 4.20 -11.26 9.32
C SER A 731 3.48 -10.50 10.43
N HIS A 732 2.57 -11.23 11.07
CA HIS A 732 1.82 -10.82 12.24
C HIS A 732 1.74 -12.00 13.22
N VAL A 733 1.91 -11.72 14.51
CA VAL A 733 1.69 -12.66 15.61
C VAL A 733 0.99 -11.97 16.77
N ILE A 734 0.48 -12.77 17.71
CA ILE A 734 0.01 -12.33 19.02
C ILE A 734 0.99 -12.84 20.09
N TYR A 735 1.65 -11.90 20.75
CA TYR A 735 2.61 -12.16 21.83
C TYR A 735 2.27 -11.31 23.05
N ASN A 736 2.35 -11.87 24.26
CA ASN A 736 1.96 -11.19 25.51
C ASN A 736 0.58 -10.51 25.44
N ASN A 737 -0.36 -11.14 24.72
CA ASN A 737 -1.71 -10.65 24.46
C ASN A 737 -1.74 -9.31 23.71
N GLU A 738 -0.77 -9.06 22.83
CA GLU A 738 -0.73 -7.90 21.95
C GLU A 738 -0.53 -8.33 20.51
N HIS A 739 -1.07 -7.55 19.59
CA HIS A 739 -0.78 -7.65 18.18
C HIS A 739 0.62 -7.12 17.89
N HIS A 740 1.41 -7.96 17.23
CA HIS A 740 2.70 -7.58 16.65
C HIS A 740 2.65 -7.91 15.17
N GLY A 741 2.29 -6.93 14.34
CA GLY A 741 2.25 -7.10 12.90
C GLY A 741 3.00 -5.99 12.19
N PHE A 742 3.68 -6.34 11.10
CA PHE A 742 4.31 -5.36 10.22
C PHE A 742 3.34 -4.86 9.14
N ILE A 743 2.55 -5.78 8.59
CA ILE A 743 1.46 -5.50 7.66
C ILE A 743 0.14 -5.62 8.43
N ASN A 744 -0.76 -4.65 8.25
CA ASN A 744 -2.08 -4.67 8.87
C ASN A 744 -2.00 -4.92 10.39
N MET A 745 -1.24 -4.09 11.11
CA MET A 745 -0.82 -4.28 12.52
C MET A 745 -1.88 -4.90 13.44
N TYR A 746 -3.14 -4.47 13.32
CA TYR A 746 -4.25 -4.85 14.21
C TYR A 746 -5.35 -5.65 13.52
N LYS A 747 -5.15 -6.08 12.27
CA LYS A 747 -6.11 -6.94 11.57
C LYS A 747 -5.49 -8.31 11.39
N SER A 748 -6.13 -9.33 11.95
CA SER A 748 -5.89 -10.72 11.57
C SER A 748 -6.88 -11.14 10.47
N SER A 749 -6.37 -11.81 9.44
CA SER A 749 -7.13 -12.55 8.44
C SER A 749 -6.56 -13.96 8.36
N SER A 750 -7.27 -14.94 8.94
CA SER A 750 -6.82 -16.33 9.00
C SER A 750 -6.66 -16.98 7.62
N ILE A 751 -7.39 -16.49 6.61
CA ILE A 751 -7.33 -17.05 5.25
C ILE A 751 -6.26 -16.41 4.37
N GLN A 752 -5.68 -15.29 4.79
CA GLN A 752 -4.81 -14.44 3.95
C GLN A 752 -3.69 -15.23 3.27
N ASP A 753 -2.99 -16.07 4.01
CA ASP A 753 -1.84 -16.82 3.50
C ASP A 753 -2.26 -17.91 2.50
N ILE A 754 -3.45 -18.51 2.67
CA ILE A 754 -4.00 -19.46 1.70
C ILE A 754 -4.38 -18.76 0.40
N VAL A 755 -5.04 -17.60 0.47
CA VAL A 755 -5.37 -16.81 -0.72
C VAL A 755 -4.09 -16.40 -1.45
N THR A 756 -3.09 -15.91 -0.71
CA THR A 756 -1.79 -15.49 -1.25
C THR A 756 -1.09 -16.67 -1.93
N LEU A 757 -0.98 -17.80 -1.24
CA LEU A 757 -0.34 -19.02 -1.74
C LEU A 757 -1.03 -19.50 -3.02
N VAL A 758 -2.36 -19.71 -3.00
CA VAL A 758 -3.13 -20.22 -4.14
C VAL A 758 -3.05 -19.26 -5.34
N VAL A 759 -3.26 -17.95 -5.13
CA VAL A 759 -3.23 -17.00 -6.24
C VAL A 759 -1.84 -16.93 -6.87
N THR A 760 -0.78 -16.83 -6.06
CA THR A 760 0.58 -16.65 -6.59
C THR A 760 1.16 -17.92 -7.20
N SER A 761 0.95 -19.09 -6.58
CA SER A 761 1.41 -20.36 -7.14
C SER A 761 0.67 -20.74 -8.42
N LEU A 762 -0.66 -20.57 -8.49
CA LEU A 762 -1.42 -20.89 -9.71
C LEU A 762 -1.10 -19.92 -10.84
N THR A 763 -0.83 -18.64 -10.53
CA THR A 763 -0.33 -17.68 -11.52
C THR A 763 0.96 -18.19 -12.17
N GLN A 764 1.88 -18.69 -11.33
CA GLN A 764 3.15 -19.22 -11.81
C GLN A 764 2.98 -20.53 -12.60
N ILE A 765 2.20 -21.49 -12.09
CA ILE A 765 1.94 -22.76 -12.77
C ILE A 765 1.35 -22.52 -14.16
N LEU A 766 0.37 -21.63 -14.30
CA LEU A 766 -0.25 -21.33 -15.59
C LEU A 766 0.64 -20.52 -16.54
N GLY A 767 1.69 -19.88 -16.02
CA GLY A 767 2.69 -19.15 -16.80
C GLY A 767 3.84 -20.05 -17.29
N GLU A 768 4.23 -21.04 -16.50
CA GLU A 768 5.44 -21.86 -16.73
C GLU A 768 5.14 -23.29 -17.22
N LYS A 769 3.91 -23.79 -17.04
CA LYS A 769 3.56 -25.19 -17.34
C LYS A 769 2.48 -25.34 -18.40
N HIS A 770 2.70 -26.34 -19.25
CA HIS A 770 1.69 -26.91 -20.13
C HIS A 770 0.97 -28.04 -19.38
N LEU A 771 -0.29 -27.81 -19.01
CA LEU A 771 -1.08 -28.75 -18.23
C LEU A 771 -1.90 -29.65 -19.17
N ASN A 772 -2.00 -30.94 -18.82
CA ASN A 772 -2.94 -31.87 -19.47
C ASN A 772 -4.39 -31.59 -19.00
N LEU A 773 -5.38 -32.25 -19.61
CA LEU A 773 -6.80 -32.02 -19.29
C LEU A 773 -7.16 -32.32 -17.82
N THR A 774 -6.58 -33.38 -17.24
CA THR A 774 -6.81 -33.74 -15.84
C THR A 774 -6.24 -32.68 -14.91
N ASP A 775 -5.01 -32.24 -15.14
CA ASP A 775 -4.35 -31.19 -14.37
C ASP A 775 -5.06 -29.84 -14.49
N ILE A 776 -5.60 -29.52 -15.68
CA ILE A 776 -6.44 -28.33 -15.89
C ILE A 776 -7.69 -28.41 -14.99
N HIS A 777 -8.36 -29.56 -14.95
CA HIS A 777 -9.54 -29.73 -14.11
C HIS A 777 -9.20 -29.58 -12.62
N THR A 778 -8.10 -30.19 -12.17
CA THR A 778 -7.61 -30.06 -10.79
C THR A 778 -7.25 -28.61 -10.43
N VAL A 779 -6.55 -27.88 -11.32
CA VAL A 779 -6.23 -26.46 -11.11
C VAL A 779 -7.49 -25.59 -11.02
N LEU A 780 -8.49 -25.85 -11.86
CA LEU A 780 -9.79 -25.16 -11.77
C LEU A 780 -10.49 -25.46 -10.45
N ASN A 781 -10.51 -26.71 -9.99
CA ASN A 781 -11.10 -27.08 -8.70
C ASN A 781 -10.39 -26.36 -7.54
N ILE A 782 -9.06 -26.36 -7.48
CA ILE A 782 -8.31 -25.61 -6.45
C ILE A 782 -8.68 -24.12 -6.49
N SER A 783 -8.71 -23.51 -7.69
CA SER A 783 -9.01 -22.08 -7.84
C SER A 783 -10.44 -21.71 -7.44
N ASN A 784 -11.38 -22.64 -7.57
CA ASN A 784 -12.79 -22.41 -7.26
C ASN A 784 -13.06 -22.29 -5.75
N PHE A 785 -12.08 -22.59 -4.88
CA PHE A 785 -12.12 -22.21 -3.47
C PHE A 785 -12.36 -20.71 -3.27
N LEU A 786 -11.81 -19.87 -4.16
CA LEU A 786 -11.91 -18.41 -4.09
C LEU A 786 -13.26 -17.85 -4.55
N THR A 787 -14.13 -18.70 -5.12
CA THR A 787 -15.32 -18.29 -5.86
C THR A 787 -16.60 -18.36 -5.01
N ASN A 788 -17.73 -17.91 -5.58
CA ASN A 788 -19.01 -17.77 -4.89
C ASN A 788 -18.93 -16.81 -3.69
N THR A 789 -18.11 -15.77 -3.85
CA THR A 789 -17.88 -14.70 -2.87
C THR A 789 -17.90 -13.35 -3.60
N GLN A 790 -17.98 -12.23 -2.89
CA GLN A 790 -17.76 -10.92 -3.48
C GLN A 790 -16.33 -10.73 -4.00
N TYR A 791 -15.38 -11.50 -3.46
CA TYR A 791 -14.01 -11.54 -3.96
C TYR A 791 -13.95 -12.10 -5.40
N GLN A 792 -14.71 -13.15 -5.69
CA GLN A 792 -14.94 -13.65 -7.05
C GLN A 792 -16.32 -14.31 -7.16
N ARG A 793 -17.27 -13.61 -7.80
CA ARG A 793 -18.69 -14.01 -7.79
C ARG A 793 -19.00 -15.29 -8.56
N LYS A 794 -18.26 -15.56 -9.63
CA LYS A 794 -18.52 -16.68 -10.54
C LYS A 794 -17.42 -17.72 -10.44
N THR A 795 -17.80 -18.99 -10.52
CA THR A 795 -16.87 -20.11 -10.70
C THR A 795 -16.10 -19.97 -12.00
N PHE A 796 -14.83 -20.38 -11.98
CA PHE A 796 -13.99 -20.45 -13.18
C PHE A 796 -14.35 -21.71 -13.97
N LYS A 797 -14.81 -21.51 -15.21
CA LYS A 797 -15.19 -22.61 -16.10
C LYS A 797 -14.05 -23.08 -17.01
N ASN A 798 -13.03 -22.23 -17.21
CA ASN A 798 -11.91 -22.49 -18.09
C ASN A 798 -10.67 -21.68 -17.67
N ILE A 799 -9.50 -22.08 -18.20
CA ILE A 799 -8.21 -21.43 -17.89
C ILE A 799 -8.17 -19.95 -18.31
N LYS A 800 -8.92 -19.54 -19.35
CA LYS A 800 -8.94 -18.15 -19.81
C LYS A 800 -9.56 -17.23 -18.76
N GLU A 801 -10.69 -17.64 -18.17
CA GLU A 801 -11.32 -16.93 -17.06
C GLU A 801 -10.40 -16.86 -15.84
N LEU A 802 -9.78 -17.98 -15.46
CA LEU A 802 -8.84 -18.04 -14.34
C LEU A 802 -7.62 -17.14 -14.56
N ARG A 803 -6.97 -17.19 -15.73
CA ARG A 803 -5.83 -16.30 -16.08
C ARG A 803 -6.22 -14.83 -16.02
N SER A 804 -7.43 -14.48 -16.45
CA SER A 804 -7.91 -13.09 -16.39
C SER A 804 -8.00 -12.59 -14.95
N PHE A 805 -8.53 -13.41 -14.05
CA PHE A 805 -8.60 -13.10 -12.62
C PHE A 805 -7.21 -13.02 -11.99
N LEU A 806 -6.39 -14.05 -12.17
CA LEU A 806 -5.04 -14.12 -11.57
C LEU A 806 -4.17 -12.94 -11.99
N ASN A 807 -4.21 -12.53 -13.27
CA ASN A 807 -3.45 -11.36 -13.77
C ASN A 807 -3.81 -10.03 -13.09
N MET A 808 -4.99 -9.93 -12.48
CA MET A 808 -5.42 -8.78 -11.70
C MET A 808 -5.06 -8.94 -10.22
N SER A 809 -5.24 -10.15 -9.68
CA SER A 809 -5.20 -10.40 -8.23
C SER A 809 -3.82 -10.79 -7.67
N HIS A 810 -2.85 -11.24 -8.49
CA HIS A 810 -1.55 -11.75 -8.00
C HIS A 810 -0.57 -10.68 -7.48
N LYS A 811 -0.90 -9.39 -7.64
CA LYS A 811 0.00 -8.31 -7.24
C LYS A 811 -0.03 -8.14 -5.73
N TYR A 812 1.14 -8.08 -5.11
CA TYR A 812 1.30 -7.99 -3.66
C TYR A 812 0.42 -6.94 -2.98
N THR A 813 0.41 -5.71 -3.50
CA THR A 813 -0.43 -4.63 -2.95
C THR A 813 -1.91 -4.98 -2.95
N GLU A 814 -2.42 -5.56 -4.04
CA GLU A 814 -3.83 -5.93 -4.17
C GLU A 814 -4.18 -7.14 -3.28
N LEU A 815 -3.25 -8.08 -3.10
CA LEU A 815 -3.42 -9.23 -2.19
C LEU A 815 -3.61 -8.80 -0.74
N ILE A 816 -3.03 -7.67 -0.32
CA ILE A 816 -3.10 -7.19 1.06
C ILE A 816 -4.21 -6.17 1.26
N SER A 817 -4.43 -5.28 0.29
CA SER A 817 -5.35 -4.15 0.46
C SER A 817 -6.80 -4.49 0.14
N GLN A 818 -7.06 -5.49 -0.73
CA GLN A 818 -8.43 -5.82 -1.12
C GLN A 818 -9.16 -6.58 -0.01
N ASP A 819 -10.42 -6.23 0.22
CA ASP A 819 -11.32 -7.00 1.07
C ASP A 819 -11.51 -8.41 0.50
N LYS A 820 -11.40 -9.40 1.39
CA LYS A 820 -11.63 -10.81 1.04
C LYS A 820 -13.09 -11.24 1.28
N TYR A 821 -13.92 -10.34 1.78
CA TYR A 821 -15.36 -10.51 1.98
C TYR A 821 -15.70 -11.80 2.73
N GLU A 822 -16.51 -12.69 2.14
CA GLU A 822 -16.93 -13.94 2.76
C GLU A 822 -15.77 -14.92 3.00
N LEU A 823 -14.64 -14.76 2.32
CA LEU A 823 -13.43 -15.56 2.61
C LEU A 823 -12.84 -15.23 3.98
N GLU A 824 -13.05 -14.03 4.52
CA GLU A 824 -12.57 -13.65 5.86
C GLU A 824 -13.23 -14.49 6.98
N LEU A 825 -14.31 -15.21 6.68
CA LEU A 825 -14.96 -16.14 7.59
C LEU A 825 -14.34 -17.55 7.55
N ARG A 826 -13.41 -17.79 6.62
CA ARG A 826 -12.75 -19.08 6.43
C ARG A 826 -11.36 -19.12 7.06
N ASP A 827 -10.83 -20.32 7.22
CA ASP A 827 -9.46 -20.56 7.68
C ASP A 827 -8.75 -21.65 6.86
N PRO A 828 -7.47 -21.98 7.15
CA PRO A 828 -6.74 -23.01 6.41
C PRO A 828 -7.38 -24.40 6.45
N LEU A 829 -8.15 -24.73 7.48
CA LEU A 829 -8.84 -26.01 7.60
C LEU A 829 -10.03 -26.09 6.63
N ASP A 830 -10.76 -24.99 6.43
CA ASP A 830 -11.80 -24.92 5.39
C ASP A 830 -11.24 -25.19 4.00
N PHE A 831 -10.02 -24.70 3.72
CA PHE A 831 -9.33 -25.01 2.48
C PHE A 831 -8.97 -26.49 2.36
N ILE A 832 -8.44 -27.12 3.43
CA ILE A 832 -8.13 -28.56 3.44
C ILE A 832 -9.40 -29.39 3.21
N ASN A 833 -10.48 -29.06 3.93
CA ASN A 833 -11.78 -29.72 3.76
C ASN A 833 -12.29 -29.58 2.33
N TYR A 834 -12.19 -28.38 1.76
CA TYR A 834 -12.56 -28.13 0.37
C TYR A 834 -11.73 -28.99 -0.60
N ILE A 835 -10.41 -29.07 -0.42
CA ILE A 835 -9.52 -29.89 -1.25
C ILE A 835 -9.90 -31.37 -1.15
N ASN A 836 -10.13 -31.89 0.06
CA ASN A 836 -10.50 -33.29 0.28
C ASN A 836 -11.85 -33.67 -0.35
N THR A 837 -12.80 -32.72 -0.45
CA THR A 837 -14.10 -32.95 -1.08
C THR A 837 -14.06 -32.83 -2.61
N ASN A 838 -13.19 -31.98 -3.17
CA ASN A 838 -13.23 -31.59 -4.58
C ASN A 838 -12.06 -32.12 -5.44
N ILE A 839 -11.12 -32.87 -4.83
CA ILE A 839 -9.95 -33.45 -5.51
C ILE A 839 -9.88 -34.95 -5.23
N ASP A 840 -9.49 -35.73 -6.25
CA ASP A 840 -9.50 -37.19 -6.28
C ASP A 840 -8.77 -37.88 -5.10
N HIS A 841 -9.28 -39.05 -4.68
CA HIS A 841 -9.08 -39.68 -3.36
C HIS A 841 -7.67 -40.20 -3.03
N LYS A 842 -6.67 -40.05 -3.91
CA LYS A 842 -5.30 -40.59 -3.67
C LYS A 842 -4.62 -39.98 -2.43
N PHE A 843 -5.03 -38.79 -1.98
CA PHE A 843 -4.46 -38.11 -0.82
C PHE A 843 -4.98 -38.63 0.53
N ALA A 844 -6.16 -39.26 0.57
CA ALA A 844 -6.70 -39.86 1.79
C ALA A 844 -5.78 -40.97 2.35
N LEU A 845 -4.90 -41.55 1.52
CA LEU A 845 -3.91 -42.55 1.92
C LEU A 845 -2.67 -41.96 2.61
N LEU A 846 -2.43 -40.64 2.48
CA LEU A 846 -1.26 -39.95 3.06
C LEU A 846 -1.62 -39.12 4.30
N LEU A 847 -2.90 -38.75 4.45
CA LEU A 847 -3.44 -37.96 5.54
C LEU A 847 -4.32 -38.84 6.42
N SER A 848 -3.88 -39.18 7.63
CA SER A 848 -4.72 -39.89 8.61
C SER A 848 -5.03 -39.01 9.81
N VAL A 849 -6.26 -39.08 10.31
CA VAL A 849 -6.64 -38.46 11.58
C VAL A 849 -6.40 -39.48 12.68
N THR A 850 -5.62 -39.11 13.70
CA THR A 850 -5.24 -39.99 14.81
C THR A 850 -5.52 -39.36 16.16
N SER A 851 -5.64 -40.17 17.21
CA SER A 851 -5.81 -39.73 18.61
C SER A 851 -4.49 -39.77 19.42
N SER A 852 -3.41 -40.26 18.81
CA SER A 852 -2.09 -40.42 19.44
C SER A 852 -1.07 -39.46 18.84
N TYR A 853 -0.85 -38.34 19.52
CA TYR A 853 0.15 -37.33 19.16
C TYR A 853 1.58 -37.81 19.45
N ASN A 854 2.48 -37.66 18.49
CA ASN A 854 3.90 -37.92 18.67
C ASN A 854 4.74 -36.79 18.05
N SER A 855 5.46 -36.02 18.88
CA SER A 855 6.40 -35.01 18.38
C SER A 855 7.82 -35.56 18.32
N ILE A 856 8.27 -35.88 17.11
CA ILE A 856 9.67 -36.23 16.85
C ILE A 856 10.60 -35.00 16.91
N MET A 857 10.04 -33.79 16.82
CA MET A 857 10.82 -32.55 16.77
C MET A 857 11.18 -32.02 18.17
N ASN A 858 10.37 -32.33 19.20
CA ASN A 858 10.56 -31.85 20.56
C ASN A 858 11.57 -32.71 21.36
N THR A 859 12.75 -32.90 20.81
CA THR A 859 13.83 -33.68 21.43
C THR A 859 15.09 -32.84 21.62
N CYS A 860 16.07 -33.41 22.30
CA CYS A 860 17.36 -32.88 22.74
C CYS A 860 17.28 -31.82 23.86
N ASN A 861 18.27 -31.82 24.76
CA ASN A 861 18.42 -30.79 25.79
C ASN A 861 19.34 -29.67 25.27
N ALA A 862 18.78 -28.50 25.02
CA ALA A 862 19.51 -27.36 24.46
C ALA A 862 20.69 -26.88 25.34
N LYS A 863 20.53 -26.89 26.66
CA LYS A 863 21.59 -26.48 27.60
C LYS A 863 22.75 -27.47 27.57
N GLN A 864 22.44 -28.76 27.57
CA GLN A 864 23.44 -29.82 27.48
C GLN A 864 24.22 -29.73 26.17
N ILE A 865 23.53 -29.56 25.03
CA ILE A 865 24.20 -29.42 23.73
C ILE A 865 25.07 -28.16 23.69
N PHE A 866 24.62 -27.04 24.25
CA PHE A 866 25.43 -25.83 24.34
C PHE A 866 26.76 -26.08 25.07
N HIS A 867 26.72 -26.74 26.24
CA HIS A 867 27.95 -27.12 26.95
C HIS A 867 28.78 -28.17 26.20
N TYR A 868 28.14 -29.08 25.47
CA TYR A 868 28.82 -30.06 24.63
C TYR A 868 29.64 -29.38 23.53
N ILE A 869 29.10 -28.34 22.88
CA ILE A 869 29.81 -27.55 21.85
C ILE A 869 31.06 -26.89 22.44
N LEU A 870 31.01 -26.51 23.71
CA LEU A 870 32.12 -25.85 24.42
C LEU A 870 33.11 -26.84 25.08
N ALA A 871 32.88 -28.15 24.92
CA ALA A 871 33.69 -29.21 25.52
C ALA A 871 34.73 -29.75 24.51
N SER A 872 36.00 -29.77 24.94
CA SER A 872 37.15 -30.11 24.10
C SER A 872 37.56 -31.58 24.15
N SER A 873 37.21 -32.32 25.22
CA SER A 873 37.57 -33.73 25.40
C SER A 873 36.34 -34.65 25.34
N LEU A 874 36.56 -35.93 25.03
CA LEU A 874 35.50 -36.94 25.06
C LEU A 874 34.85 -37.07 26.46
N GLU A 875 35.67 -36.99 27.51
CA GLU A 875 35.24 -37.06 28.91
C GLU A 875 34.37 -35.85 29.28
N SER A 876 34.82 -34.62 29.00
CA SER A 876 34.03 -33.41 29.27
C SER A 876 32.72 -33.37 28.47
N ARG A 877 32.71 -33.91 27.24
CA ARG A 877 31.48 -34.09 26.46
C ARG A 877 30.53 -35.09 27.10
N LEU A 878 31.04 -36.20 27.64
CA LEU A 878 30.26 -37.19 28.36
C LEU A 878 29.69 -36.62 29.67
N GLU A 879 30.49 -35.83 30.40
CA GLU A 879 30.07 -35.15 31.63
C GLU A 879 28.81 -34.31 31.39
N THR A 880 28.73 -33.58 30.27
CA THR A 880 27.54 -32.76 29.95
C THR A 880 26.22 -33.54 29.97
N PHE A 881 26.23 -34.82 29.57
CA PHE A 881 25.05 -35.69 29.66
C PHE A 881 24.77 -36.09 31.10
N THR A 882 25.81 -36.48 31.84
CA THR A 882 25.66 -36.89 33.24
C THR A 882 25.20 -35.75 34.15
N ASP A 883 25.60 -34.52 33.85
CA ASP A 883 25.25 -33.33 34.63
C ASP A 883 23.75 -33.03 34.55
N VAL A 884 23.10 -33.35 33.43
CA VAL A 884 21.63 -33.27 33.34
C VAL A 884 20.99 -34.19 34.39
N PHE A 885 21.41 -35.46 34.46
CA PHE A 885 20.88 -36.43 35.42
C PHE A 885 21.16 -36.02 36.88
N LYS A 886 22.40 -35.58 37.17
CA LYS A 886 22.78 -35.10 38.51
C LYS A 886 21.98 -33.86 38.93
N SER A 887 21.64 -32.97 37.99
CA SER A 887 20.98 -31.71 38.30
C SER A 887 19.47 -31.82 38.49
N ILE A 888 18.82 -32.87 37.98
CA ILE A 888 17.34 -32.98 37.98
C ILE A 888 16.74 -32.89 39.37
N ASN A 889 17.38 -33.48 40.38
CA ASN A 889 16.88 -33.48 41.76
C ASN A 889 16.96 -32.12 42.45
N HIS A 890 17.63 -31.14 41.82
CA HIS A 890 17.82 -29.78 42.32
C HIS A 890 16.98 -28.74 41.54
N ILE A 891 16.20 -29.16 40.54
CA ILE A 891 15.39 -28.24 39.75
C ILE A 891 14.16 -27.83 40.57
N PRO A 892 13.95 -26.53 40.84
CA PRO A 892 12.74 -26.07 41.51
C PRO A 892 11.54 -26.32 40.59
N VAL A 893 10.54 -27.03 41.10
CA VAL A 893 9.28 -27.25 40.39
C VAL A 893 8.21 -26.38 41.03
N ASN A 894 7.44 -25.66 40.21
CA ASN A 894 6.36 -24.81 40.71
C ASN A 894 5.28 -25.70 41.34
N GLN A 895 5.18 -25.68 42.68
CA GLN A 895 4.19 -26.45 43.43
C GLN A 895 2.93 -25.65 43.75
N GLU A 896 2.82 -24.38 43.38
CA GLU A 896 1.65 -23.54 43.71
C GLU A 896 0.56 -23.64 42.64
N ASN A 897 0.94 -23.67 41.35
CA ASN A 897 -0.01 -23.78 40.23
C ASN A 897 0.05 -25.19 39.62
N GLU A 898 -1.06 -25.91 39.67
CA GLU A 898 -1.12 -27.33 39.26
C GLU A 898 -0.88 -27.55 37.76
N ILE A 899 -1.30 -26.61 36.92
CA ILE A 899 -1.10 -26.68 35.47
C ILE A 899 0.38 -26.45 35.15
N LEU A 900 1.02 -25.48 35.80
CA LEU A 900 2.47 -25.26 35.69
C LEU A 900 3.27 -26.43 36.25
N TRP A 901 2.79 -27.04 37.33
CA TRP A 901 3.38 -28.26 37.90
C TRP A 901 3.36 -29.42 36.89
N TYR A 902 2.19 -29.76 36.32
CA TYR A 902 2.07 -30.82 35.31
C TYR A 902 2.96 -30.56 34.10
N LYS A 903 2.97 -29.33 33.59
CA LYS A 903 3.86 -28.93 32.50
C LYS A 903 5.33 -29.12 32.85
N SER A 904 5.72 -28.83 34.10
CA SER A 904 7.09 -29.03 34.58
C SER A 904 7.46 -30.52 34.62
N ILE A 905 6.56 -31.39 35.08
CA ILE A 905 6.76 -32.85 35.07
C ILE A 905 6.96 -33.36 33.63
N HIS A 906 6.09 -32.96 32.70
CA HIS A 906 6.20 -33.36 31.29
C HIS A 906 7.49 -32.86 30.65
N TYR A 907 7.90 -31.64 30.99
CA TYR A 907 9.16 -31.06 30.51
C TYR A 907 10.38 -31.82 31.05
N LEU A 908 10.39 -32.16 32.35
CA LEU A 908 11.45 -32.94 32.98
C LEU A 908 11.55 -34.35 32.42
N GLU A 909 10.41 -35.05 32.23
CA GLU A 909 10.39 -36.38 31.60
C GLU A 909 11.01 -36.32 30.20
N ASN A 910 10.61 -35.34 29.38
CA ASN A 910 11.14 -35.19 28.03
C ASN A 910 12.65 -34.91 28.04
N ILE A 911 13.14 -34.07 28.97
CA ILE A 911 14.58 -33.85 29.15
C ILE A 911 15.28 -35.16 29.50
N ILE A 912 14.77 -35.93 30.46
CA ILE A 912 15.36 -37.19 30.92
C ILE A 912 15.45 -38.19 29.79
N GLU A 913 14.31 -38.50 29.15
CA GLU A 913 14.24 -39.50 28.08
C GLU A 913 15.06 -39.07 26.86
N SER A 914 14.98 -37.80 26.47
CA SER A 914 15.76 -37.35 25.33
C SER A 914 17.27 -37.31 25.61
N THR A 915 17.68 -36.96 26.83
CA THR A 915 19.11 -36.97 27.21
C THR A 915 19.63 -38.39 27.24
N LYS A 916 18.86 -39.35 27.78
CA LYS A 916 19.19 -40.78 27.74
C LYS A 916 19.34 -41.27 26.31
N ASN A 917 18.38 -40.98 25.43
CA ASN A 917 18.43 -41.46 24.05
C ASN A 917 19.65 -40.90 23.31
N ASN A 918 19.97 -39.62 23.48
CA ASN A 918 21.16 -39.01 22.90
C ASN A 918 22.46 -39.55 23.50
N LEU A 919 22.50 -39.80 24.82
CA LEU A 919 23.63 -40.41 25.49
C LEU A 919 23.88 -41.83 24.94
N LEU A 920 22.85 -42.64 24.75
CA LEU A 920 22.99 -43.99 24.18
C LEU A 920 23.59 -43.97 22.77
N VAL A 921 23.18 -43.00 21.94
CA VAL A 921 23.78 -42.78 20.61
C VAL A 921 25.25 -42.38 20.75
N PHE A 922 25.57 -41.44 21.64
CA PHE A 922 26.94 -40.99 21.89
C PHE A 922 27.85 -42.13 22.40
N LEU A 923 27.41 -42.91 23.38
CA LEU A 923 28.14 -44.05 23.92
C LEU A 923 28.39 -45.12 22.84
N LYS A 924 27.39 -45.40 22.01
CA LYS A 924 27.50 -46.35 20.90
C LYS A 924 28.53 -45.90 19.85
N ILE A 925 28.51 -44.63 19.45
CA ILE A 925 29.45 -44.08 18.46
C ILE A 925 30.89 -44.13 18.99
N ASN A 926 31.08 -43.93 20.30
CA ASN A 926 32.40 -43.87 20.94
C ASN A 926 32.83 -45.19 21.61
N ASN A 927 32.08 -46.29 21.43
CA ASN A 927 32.35 -47.60 22.04
C ASN A 927 32.54 -47.58 23.58
N ILE A 928 31.70 -46.82 24.30
CA ILE A 928 31.73 -46.70 25.77
C ILE A 928 30.61 -47.58 26.39
N ASP A 929 30.92 -48.29 27.49
CA ASP A 929 29.93 -49.12 28.21
C ASP A 929 28.80 -48.27 28.81
N ASN A 930 27.55 -48.73 28.67
CA ASN A 930 26.37 -48.00 29.09
C ASN A 930 25.94 -48.25 30.55
N LYS A 931 26.43 -49.34 31.18
CA LYS A 931 26.00 -49.75 32.52
C LYS A 931 26.16 -48.66 33.59
N PRO A 932 27.27 -47.90 33.67
CA PRO A 932 27.45 -46.88 34.70
C PRO A 932 26.39 -45.76 34.65
N TYR A 933 25.92 -45.43 33.44
CA TYR A 933 24.99 -44.32 33.21
C TYR A 933 23.52 -44.71 33.36
N GLN A 934 23.22 -46.01 33.25
CA GLN A 934 21.86 -46.52 33.47
C GLN A 934 21.37 -46.23 34.90
N LYS A 935 22.27 -46.31 35.89
CA LYS A 935 21.96 -45.98 37.29
C LYS A 935 21.49 -44.53 37.46
N LEU A 936 22.21 -43.57 36.87
CA LEU A 936 21.88 -42.13 36.95
C LEU A 936 20.51 -41.82 36.32
N TYR A 937 20.20 -42.47 35.19
CA TYR A 937 18.89 -42.36 34.56
C TYR A 937 17.78 -42.93 35.47
N LEU A 938 17.97 -44.12 36.05
CA LEU A 938 16.99 -44.73 36.93
C LEU A 938 16.74 -43.89 38.19
N GLU A 939 17.79 -43.29 38.76
CA GLU A 939 17.67 -42.35 39.88
C GLU A 939 16.86 -41.09 39.50
N SER A 940 17.10 -40.54 38.31
CA SER A 940 16.37 -39.38 37.79
C SER A 940 14.87 -39.68 37.57
N ILE A 941 14.56 -40.85 37.01
CA ILE A 941 13.17 -41.32 36.84
C ILE A 941 12.52 -41.57 38.20
N HIS A 942 13.23 -42.18 39.15
CA HIS A 942 12.71 -42.42 40.49
C HIS A 942 12.36 -41.11 41.23
N TYR A 943 13.21 -40.08 41.10
CA TYR A 943 12.90 -38.75 41.62
C TYR A 943 11.65 -38.16 40.96
N LEU A 944 11.53 -38.26 39.63
CA LEU A 944 10.35 -37.76 38.92
C LEU A 944 9.07 -38.51 39.29
N ASP A 945 9.15 -39.84 39.48
CA ASP A 945 8.06 -40.68 39.98
C ASP A 945 7.62 -40.24 41.38
N LYS A 946 8.58 -40.02 42.29
CA LYS A 946 8.30 -39.51 43.63
C LYS A 946 7.61 -38.15 43.56
N LEU A 947 8.18 -37.22 42.80
CA LEU A 947 7.65 -35.87 42.64
C LEU A 947 6.22 -35.88 42.10
N TYR A 948 5.92 -36.73 41.10
CA TYR A 948 4.59 -36.88 40.54
C TYR A 948 3.59 -37.50 41.54
N ASN A 949 4.00 -38.50 42.30
CA ASN A 949 3.14 -39.19 43.26
C ASN A 949 2.86 -38.36 44.53
N ASP A 950 3.76 -37.47 44.93
CA ASP A 950 3.63 -36.63 46.14
C ASP A 950 2.52 -35.55 46.02
N LYS A 951 2.00 -35.26 44.80
CA LYS A 951 0.97 -34.23 44.58
C LYS A 951 -0.22 -34.68 43.69
N PRO A 952 -1.13 -35.53 44.18
CA PRO A 952 -2.23 -36.11 43.39
C PRO A 952 -3.51 -35.23 43.37
N VAL A 953 -3.46 -33.99 42.86
CA VAL A 953 -4.56 -33.02 43.12
C VAL A 953 -5.64 -32.92 42.02
N PHE A 954 -5.39 -33.37 40.78
CA PHE A 954 -6.41 -33.38 39.70
C PHE A 954 -7.47 -34.50 39.82
N LYS A 955 -7.75 -35.02 41.02
CA LYS A 955 -8.86 -35.95 41.25
C LYS A 955 -10.23 -35.27 41.24
N ASN A 956 -10.27 -33.96 41.51
CA ASN A 956 -11.49 -33.15 41.45
C ASN A 956 -11.36 -32.10 40.33
N ASN A 957 -12.43 -31.94 39.57
CA ASN A 957 -12.49 -31.14 38.34
C ASN A 957 -11.93 -29.72 38.56
N PRO A 958 -11.01 -29.22 37.71
CA PRO A 958 -10.65 -27.81 37.77
C PRO A 958 -11.91 -26.98 37.54
N ASP A 959 -12.12 -25.93 38.33
CA ASP A 959 -13.17 -24.95 38.07
C ASP A 959 -13.01 -24.41 36.66
N ILE A 960 -13.84 -24.92 35.75
CA ILE A 960 -13.80 -24.56 34.33
C ILE A 960 -14.24 -23.09 34.26
N LEU A 961 -13.34 -22.22 33.80
CA LEU A 961 -13.71 -20.87 33.39
C LEU A 961 -14.70 -20.99 32.22
N ASN A 962 -15.99 -20.83 32.52
CA ASN A 962 -17.04 -20.81 31.53
C ASN A 962 -16.98 -19.48 30.78
N PHE A 963 -16.26 -19.44 29.65
CA PHE A 963 -16.16 -18.26 28.81
C PHE A 963 -17.33 -18.19 27.83
N ASP A 964 -18.26 -17.25 28.06
CA ASP A 964 -19.33 -16.96 27.12
C ASP A 964 -18.77 -16.23 25.88
N LEU A 965 -18.42 -17.00 24.84
CA LEU A 965 -17.90 -16.50 23.57
C LEU A 965 -18.84 -15.48 22.88
N ALA A 966 -20.14 -15.46 23.17
CA ALA A 966 -21.08 -14.52 22.56
C ALA A 966 -20.86 -13.07 23.03
N LYS A 967 -20.19 -12.86 24.16
CA LYS A 967 -19.85 -11.53 24.69
C LYS A 967 -18.61 -10.89 24.03
N TYR A 968 -17.81 -11.66 23.29
CA TYR A 968 -16.55 -11.21 22.70
C TYR A 968 -16.76 -10.78 21.24
N ARG A 969 -16.63 -9.48 20.96
CA ARG A 969 -16.78 -8.90 19.62
C ARG A 969 -15.47 -8.26 19.14
N LYS A 970 -14.92 -8.73 18.03
CA LYS A 970 -13.71 -8.18 17.39
C LYS A 970 -13.78 -6.65 17.32
N ILE A 971 -12.75 -5.96 17.80
CA ILE A 971 -12.68 -4.51 17.79
C ILE A 971 -11.96 -4.11 16.51
N LYS A 972 -12.64 -3.38 15.62
CA LYS A 972 -12.06 -3.03 14.31
C LYS A 972 -11.38 -1.67 14.39
N TYR A 973 -10.06 -1.67 14.30
CA TYR A 973 -9.24 -0.47 14.20
C TYR A 973 -8.00 -0.70 13.33
N SER A 974 -7.32 0.39 12.99
CA SER A 974 -6.11 0.45 12.18
C SER A 974 -5.10 1.42 12.80
N ASP A 975 -3.89 1.47 12.25
CA ASP A 975 -2.90 2.50 12.57
C ASP A 975 -3.47 3.93 12.41
N GLU A 976 -4.28 4.16 11.38
CA GLU A 976 -4.96 5.44 11.14
C GLU A 976 -6.01 5.77 12.20
N THR A 977 -6.56 4.78 12.90
CA THR A 977 -7.55 5.04 13.96
C THR A 977 -6.95 5.86 15.11
N PHE A 978 -5.65 5.74 15.35
CA PHE A 978 -4.94 6.52 16.37
C PHE A 978 -4.71 7.98 15.98
N LEU A 979 -5.11 8.41 14.77
CA LEU A 979 -5.16 9.83 14.39
C LEU A 979 -6.49 10.49 14.83
N GLU A 980 -7.44 9.71 15.37
CA GLU A 980 -8.77 10.15 15.80
C GLU A 980 -9.03 9.78 17.28
N PRO A 981 -8.60 10.61 18.24
CA PRO A 981 -8.70 10.29 19.67
C PRO A 981 -10.13 10.04 20.16
N ASP A 982 -11.11 10.79 19.65
CA ASP A 982 -12.53 10.57 19.96
C ASP A 982 -13.00 9.15 19.56
N LYS A 983 -12.51 8.65 18.43
CA LYS A 983 -12.84 7.31 17.94
C LYS A 983 -12.19 6.24 18.81
N VAL A 984 -10.93 6.43 19.22
CA VAL A 984 -10.27 5.54 20.18
C VAL A 984 -11.00 5.53 21.53
N LEU A 985 -11.40 6.69 22.05
CA LEU A 985 -12.18 6.80 23.28
C LEU A 985 -13.53 6.08 23.15
N SER A 986 -14.22 6.22 22.01
CA SER A 986 -15.46 5.49 21.74
C SER A 986 -15.26 3.98 21.71
N LEU A 987 -14.15 3.51 21.11
CA LEU A 987 -13.82 2.08 21.08
C LEU A 987 -13.51 1.56 22.48
N LEU A 988 -12.71 2.28 23.27
CA LEU A 988 -12.43 1.94 24.66
C LEU A 988 -13.70 1.88 25.51
N LYS A 989 -14.56 2.91 25.45
CA LYS A 989 -15.84 2.96 26.18
C LYS A 989 -16.84 1.88 25.77
N SER A 990 -16.72 1.32 24.57
CA SER A 990 -17.58 0.21 24.11
C SER A 990 -17.24 -1.14 24.75
N ILE A 991 -16.13 -1.22 25.50
CA ILE A 991 -15.63 -2.45 26.11
C ILE A 991 -16.01 -2.46 27.59
N ASP A 992 -16.73 -3.50 28.01
CA ASP A 992 -17.13 -3.70 29.39
C ASP A 992 -15.97 -4.26 30.24
N TYR A 993 -15.05 -3.36 30.62
CA TYR A 993 -13.86 -3.69 31.37
C TYR A 993 -14.16 -4.32 32.74
N ASN A 994 -15.22 -3.88 33.42
CA ASN A 994 -15.57 -4.37 34.76
C ASN A 994 -15.98 -5.85 34.76
N ASN A 995 -16.47 -6.36 33.63
CA ASN A 995 -16.80 -7.77 33.44
C ASN A 995 -15.68 -8.57 32.75
N PHE A 996 -14.55 -7.94 32.41
CA PHE A 996 -13.46 -8.55 31.66
C PHE A 996 -12.34 -9.04 32.58
N LYS A 997 -12.39 -10.30 33.00
CA LYS A 997 -11.20 -10.98 33.54
C LYS A 997 -10.33 -11.45 32.37
N VAL A 998 -9.19 -10.78 32.14
CA VAL A 998 -8.17 -11.26 31.20
C VAL A 998 -7.82 -12.70 31.59
N PRO A 999 -8.10 -13.69 30.73
CA PRO A 999 -7.71 -15.06 31.01
C PRO A 999 -6.20 -15.12 31.24
N ASP A 1000 -5.74 -15.93 32.19
CA ASP A 1000 -4.32 -16.24 32.26
C ASP A 1000 -3.97 -17.11 31.04
N PHE A 1001 -3.51 -16.47 29.97
CA PHE A 1001 -3.14 -17.14 28.73
C PHE A 1001 -1.94 -18.07 28.89
N ILE A 1002 -1.09 -17.83 29.89
CA ILE A 1002 -0.03 -18.78 30.24
C ILE A 1002 -0.70 -20.10 30.64
N VAL A 1003 -1.76 -20.04 31.45
CA VAL A 1003 -2.54 -21.21 31.82
C VAL A 1003 -3.23 -21.86 30.61
N LEU A 1004 -3.88 -21.08 29.72
CA LEU A 1004 -4.55 -21.63 28.53
C LEU A 1004 -3.60 -22.30 27.52
N ASP A 1005 -2.46 -21.68 27.20
CA ASP A 1005 -1.47 -22.25 26.29
C ASP A 1005 -0.85 -23.54 26.87
N ASN A 1006 -0.67 -23.60 28.19
CA ASN A 1006 -0.17 -24.78 28.89
C ASN A 1006 -1.19 -25.92 28.93
N ILE A 1007 -2.47 -25.60 29.12
CA ILE A 1007 -3.57 -26.56 29.06
C ILE A 1007 -3.56 -27.31 27.73
N TYR A 1008 -3.40 -26.59 26.61
CA TYR A 1008 -3.33 -27.22 25.28
C TYR A 1008 -2.17 -28.22 25.16
N ASP A 1009 -0.96 -27.86 25.57
CA ASP A 1009 0.21 -28.75 25.48
C ASP A 1009 0.05 -30.00 26.35
N ILE A 1010 -0.48 -29.84 27.57
CA ILE A 1010 -0.79 -30.95 28.48
C ILE A 1010 -1.83 -31.89 27.87
N SER A 1011 -2.81 -31.36 27.13
CA SER A 1011 -3.85 -32.14 26.45
C SER A 1011 -3.32 -33.07 25.36
N LEU A 1012 -2.23 -32.67 24.70
CA LEU A 1012 -1.60 -33.43 23.63
C LEU A 1012 -0.60 -34.46 24.16
N TYR A 1013 -0.15 -34.32 25.40
CA TYR A 1013 0.82 -35.22 26.01
C TYR A 1013 0.23 -36.64 26.23
N ARG A 1014 1.05 -37.66 25.97
CA ARG A 1014 0.66 -39.08 25.99
C ARG A 1014 1.66 -40.00 26.72
N GLY A 1015 2.68 -39.43 27.38
CA GLY A 1015 3.72 -40.18 28.12
C GLY A 1015 3.26 -40.79 29.44
N LYS A 1016 4.21 -41.22 30.29
CA LYS A 1016 3.94 -41.96 31.53
C LYS A 1016 3.05 -41.16 32.50
N TYR A 1017 3.25 -39.85 32.55
CA TYR A 1017 2.59 -38.92 33.49
C TYR A 1017 1.36 -38.24 32.89
N LYS A 1018 0.62 -38.94 32.02
CA LYS A 1018 -0.54 -38.38 31.33
C LYS A 1018 -1.72 -38.23 32.29
N LEU A 1019 -2.55 -37.20 32.08
CA LEU A 1019 -3.79 -37.04 32.81
C LEU A 1019 -4.75 -38.21 32.52
N ALA A 1020 -5.26 -38.84 33.58
CA ALA A 1020 -6.13 -40.02 33.50
C ALA A 1020 -7.55 -39.70 32.98
N ASN A 1021 -8.06 -38.48 33.21
CA ASN A 1021 -9.39 -38.05 32.82
C ASN A 1021 -9.32 -36.92 31.78
N LYS A 1022 -9.26 -37.29 30.49
CA LYS A 1022 -9.14 -36.33 29.37
C LYS A 1022 -10.38 -35.45 29.16
N ASN A 1023 -11.53 -35.85 29.70
CA ASN A 1023 -12.85 -35.36 29.27
C ASN A 1023 -13.32 -34.03 29.91
N ILE A 1024 -12.53 -33.38 30.77
CA ILE A 1024 -13.10 -32.35 31.66
C ILE A 1024 -12.63 -30.91 31.37
N VAL A 1025 -11.73 -30.65 30.41
CA VAL A 1025 -11.22 -29.27 30.20
C VAL A 1025 -11.33 -28.75 28.76
N PHE A 1026 -11.53 -29.64 27.77
CA PHE A 1026 -11.03 -29.35 26.40
C PHE A 1026 -12.08 -29.07 25.32
N ASN A 1027 -13.37 -29.17 25.60
CA ASN A 1027 -14.38 -29.29 24.53
C ASN A 1027 -15.08 -28.02 24.04
N GLN A 1028 -14.83 -26.81 24.60
CA GLN A 1028 -15.69 -25.66 24.26
C GLN A 1028 -15.01 -24.29 24.10
N ILE A 1029 -13.68 -24.17 24.21
CA ILE A 1029 -13.02 -22.85 24.16
C ILE A 1029 -12.37 -22.62 22.78
N ASN A 1030 -12.88 -21.64 22.04
CA ASN A 1030 -12.23 -21.14 20.82
C ASN A 1030 -11.04 -20.23 21.19
N ILE A 1031 -9.95 -20.84 21.66
CA ILE A 1031 -8.72 -20.16 22.14
C ILE A 1031 -8.23 -19.09 21.15
N PRO A 1032 -8.17 -19.33 19.83
CA PRO A 1032 -7.73 -18.32 18.87
C PRO A 1032 -8.60 -17.04 18.88
N LYS A 1033 -9.93 -17.18 18.93
CA LYS A 1033 -10.84 -16.02 18.97
C LYS A 1033 -10.71 -15.22 20.26
N ILE A 1034 -10.52 -15.88 21.39
CA ILE A 1034 -10.31 -15.21 22.69
C ILE A 1034 -8.97 -14.47 22.69
N LYS A 1035 -7.91 -15.11 22.17
CA LYS A 1035 -6.57 -14.53 22.04
C LYS A 1035 -6.58 -13.27 21.16
N GLU A 1036 -7.29 -13.32 20.04
CA GLU A 1036 -7.47 -12.17 19.15
C GLU A 1036 -8.25 -11.04 19.83
N TYR A 1037 -9.40 -11.31 20.46
CA TYR A 1037 -10.17 -10.26 21.14
C TYR A 1037 -9.37 -9.57 22.26
N VAL A 1038 -8.63 -10.34 23.06
CA VAL A 1038 -7.81 -9.77 24.13
C VAL A 1038 -6.68 -8.94 23.53
N ALA A 1039 -6.06 -9.42 22.45
CA ALA A 1039 -5.03 -8.68 21.73
C ALA A 1039 -5.56 -7.38 21.13
N ASP A 1040 -6.75 -7.39 20.54
CA ASP A 1040 -7.42 -6.20 20.02
C ASP A 1040 -7.51 -5.13 21.11
N PHE A 1041 -7.96 -5.51 22.32
CA PHE A 1041 -8.15 -4.58 23.43
C PHE A 1041 -6.84 -4.07 24.02
N ILE A 1042 -5.92 -4.97 24.37
CA ILE A 1042 -4.68 -4.59 25.06
C ILE A 1042 -3.79 -3.74 24.14
N SER A 1043 -3.73 -4.08 22.85
CA SER A 1043 -2.96 -3.28 21.88
C SER A 1043 -3.59 -1.90 21.69
N LEU A 1044 -4.93 -1.80 21.58
CA LEU A 1044 -5.63 -0.52 21.52
C LEU A 1044 -5.28 0.36 22.73
N LYS A 1045 -5.36 -0.20 23.95
CA LYS A 1045 -5.04 0.49 25.20
C LYS A 1045 -3.60 0.99 25.24
N ARG A 1046 -2.61 0.10 25.07
CA ARG A 1046 -1.19 0.44 25.24
C ARG A 1046 -0.68 1.37 24.15
N VAL A 1047 -1.11 1.15 22.90
CA VAL A 1047 -0.74 2.06 21.80
C VAL A 1047 -1.35 3.44 22.01
N ALA A 1048 -2.62 3.52 22.43
CA ALA A 1048 -3.26 4.80 22.75
C ALA A 1048 -2.53 5.54 23.88
N GLU A 1049 -2.16 4.82 24.95
CA GLU A 1049 -1.43 5.39 26.08
C GLU A 1049 -0.11 6.02 25.64
N VAL A 1050 0.72 5.28 24.90
CA VAL A 1050 2.05 5.73 24.48
C VAL A 1050 1.97 6.88 23.49
N ILE A 1051 1.13 6.75 22.46
CA ILE A 1051 0.98 7.77 21.42
C ILE A 1051 0.46 9.07 22.02
N TYR A 1052 -0.65 9.02 22.76
CA TYR A 1052 -1.27 10.25 23.26
C TYR A 1052 -0.49 10.88 24.40
N LYS A 1053 0.30 10.10 25.16
CA LYS A 1053 1.27 10.67 26.11
C LYS A 1053 2.39 11.43 25.41
N SER A 1054 2.88 10.92 24.27
CA SER A 1054 3.86 11.62 23.44
C SER A 1054 3.25 12.90 22.83
N ASP A 1055 2.01 12.82 22.35
CA ASP A 1055 1.32 13.95 21.72
C ASP A 1055 0.84 15.02 22.72
N ALA A 1056 0.64 14.66 23.99
CA ALA A 1056 0.13 15.58 25.02
C ALA A 1056 1.01 16.83 25.19
N ALA A 1057 2.34 16.67 25.19
CA ALA A 1057 3.28 17.80 25.31
C ALA A 1057 3.15 18.79 24.14
N MET A 1058 2.97 18.28 22.93
CA MET A 1058 2.71 19.09 21.74
C MET A 1058 1.36 19.79 21.85
N VAL A 1059 0.30 19.09 22.25
CA VAL A 1059 -1.04 19.68 22.44
C VAL A 1059 -1.03 20.81 23.47
N GLU A 1060 -0.29 20.67 24.56
CA GLU A 1060 -0.16 21.70 25.60
C GLU A 1060 0.45 23.00 25.08
N THR A 1061 1.33 22.92 24.08
CA THR A 1061 1.94 24.09 23.44
C THR A 1061 0.93 24.90 22.61
N TYR A 1062 -0.21 24.30 22.21
CA TYR A 1062 -1.17 24.90 21.27
C TYR A 1062 -2.60 25.06 21.83
N ILE A 1063 -2.76 25.12 23.15
CA ILE A 1063 -4.08 25.20 23.83
C ILE A 1063 -4.91 26.45 23.49
N HIS A 1064 -4.33 27.44 22.84
CA HIS A 1064 -5.04 28.64 22.36
C HIS A 1064 -5.98 28.33 21.17
N ASN A 1065 -5.89 27.16 20.56
CA ASN A 1065 -6.75 26.71 19.47
C ASN A 1065 -7.81 25.70 19.97
N GLU A 1066 -9.09 25.98 19.72
CA GLU A 1066 -10.23 25.17 20.21
C GLU A 1066 -10.13 23.68 19.87
N LYS A 1067 -9.54 23.34 18.72
CA LYS A 1067 -9.38 21.95 18.28
C LYS A 1067 -8.34 21.20 19.10
N TYR A 1068 -7.28 21.88 19.53
CA TYR A 1068 -6.27 21.31 20.43
C TYR A 1068 -6.82 21.13 21.85
N ILE A 1069 -7.71 22.03 22.30
CA ILE A 1069 -8.47 21.82 23.54
C ILE A 1069 -9.31 20.54 23.45
N LYS A 1070 -9.96 20.30 22.31
CA LYS A 1070 -10.71 19.06 22.08
C LYS A 1070 -9.81 17.82 22.16
N TYR A 1071 -8.64 17.86 21.52
CA TYR A 1071 -7.66 16.76 21.64
C TYR A 1071 -7.21 16.55 23.10
N LYS A 1072 -6.87 17.62 23.83
CA LYS A 1072 -6.50 17.55 25.25
C LYS A 1072 -7.60 16.88 26.09
N ASN A 1073 -8.85 17.27 25.89
CA ASN A 1073 -9.99 16.69 26.60
C ASN A 1073 -10.17 15.20 26.28
N ALA A 1074 -10.05 14.83 25.00
CA ALA A 1074 -10.10 13.43 24.59
C ALA A 1074 -8.96 12.61 25.21
N TYR A 1075 -7.73 13.14 25.22
CA TYR A 1075 -6.57 12.50 25.86
C TYR A 1075 -6.79 12.32 27.37
N ASN A 1076 -7.26 13.34 28.07
CA ASN A 1076 -7.55 13.27 29.50
C ASN A 1076 -8.62 12.22 29.82
N GLU A 1077 -9.69 12.14 29.02
CA GLU A 1077 -10.73 11.13 29.16
C GLU A 1077 -10.20 9.71 28.87
N ILE A 1078 -9.30 9.57 27.89
CA ILE A 1078 -8.60 8.31 27.64
C ILE A 1078 -7.75 7.93 28.86
N PHE A 1079 -6.89 8.82 29.35
CA PHE A 1079 -6.04 8.55 30.53
C PHE A 1079 -6.83 8.28 31.81
N LYS A 1080 -8.03 8.85 31.96
CA LYS A 1080 -8.94 8.54 33.07
C LYS A 1080 -9.57 7.16 32.94
N TYR A 1081 -9.80 6.70 31.71
CA TYR A 1081 -10.34 5.38 31.44
C TYR A 1081 -9.27 4.27 31.56
N LEU A 1082 -8.05 4.55 31.09
CA LEU A 1082 -6.90 3.62 31.13
C LEU A 1082 -6.43 3.36 32.57
#